data_AF-A0A0W1ANJ8-F1
#
_entry.id   AF-A0A0W1ANJ8-F1
#
_cell.length_a   1.000
_cell.length_b   1.000
_cell.length_c   1.000
_cell.angle_alpha   90.00
_cell.angle_beta   90.00
_cell.angle_gamma   90.00
#
_symmetry.space_group_name_H-M   'P 1'
#
loop_
_entity.id
_entity.type
_entity.pdbx_description
1 polymer ?
#
loop_
_entity_poly.entity_id
_entity_poly.type
_entity_poly.pdbx_seq_one_letter_code
_entity_poly.pdbx_strand_id
1 'polypeptide(L)'
;MESNEEARKQIEAQRRPTRIIPFQAEYSMVLEAWSRMCKELVTDRTTELKAINAKMEAIKTNGNLSFEAKILKTVELMTQSYDAIFKAEDSKLGKGLSGFCEEHLGVVLSHGGYKFKDRGLVDKIFKRRAPIELLPTPILDVRERGVSTAPSVGLRKEPSSLVISSADNLEERVTTGQLRLRGNANLSRLGTMFGDTQFCYAKKPGGVEPGFLAIDLDAEFFNSLAVILRAKNLCPDLLRQIDAAEEQGAEATAVLKKKQRIFSAFIHVKVPRPHAEIDLDQDILTLCGQLEEAVKTTGLLSARLYKLDYPSQGAAKSRKDANKEALREYIGTRLANIFSAKNQHLEIRWVQGPTGPHALLACDWKNGLKELKKFLVGGDGPNYQGVLVADKNTQPQRAMDVPRLGRNLIFCIAIGDRDGIGKNGQNKGIADGEFYGFDYGKPYEGGGVISTLTDDFMFVDPLASAPSFTRVITRHFMYRNFTVFYDNPFSERMFGVHVLRKMITGENPPDEVLESYPSLQQELQRVQTMTPKQEELLSRCSGLRAYCSEGSEYRNLLDRYCFQLATKDYQPFHRYFIEIKVDLIQAAIQHKMPYLELIENLKAIDEMRDIANISNNKILQVFQKRLLLTKNEVDFLDKLEKILSPVSAVSHHGDVVLNHLRFTSQQERIPFQLQRLDDGSLVITTEHVEYLRILESKFGLRMQVTKQGLSGVLNQEQFQGLMRQVDVQYLQKRNELLVEPYFIAETLPGLSRTLNAISPESDKVDIAYKKLGGGNLSLQITVRTKEQSEFLQRVFQLKQPPKLNSVTEITIPKESLPSRKEYIAAACSSLESPERTRGSTVNIREVVEPVNETSEDSKEKGNFQY
;
A
#
# COMPACT_ATOMS: atom_id res chain seq x y z
N MET A 1 -29.13 37.44 33.13
CA MET A 1 -28.98 37.54 31.66
C MET A 1 -28.13 38.73 31.23
N GLU A 2 -28.11 39.84 31.97
CA GLU A 2 -27.28 41.03 31.64
C GLU A 2 -25.76 40.82 31.77
N SER A 3 -25.30 39.95 32.69
CA SER A 3 -23.84 39.65 32.84
C SER A 3 -23.23 38.87 31.66
N ASN A 4 -24.06 38.25 30.81
CA ASN A 4 -23.60 37.50 29.64
C ASN A 4 -23.47 38.41 28.39
N GLU A 5 -24.13 39.58 28.42
CA GLU A 5 -24.07 40.56 27.35
C GLU A 5 -22.83 41.45 27.47
N GLU A 6 -22.38 41.71 28.70
CA GLU A 6 -21.16 42.46 29.00
C GLU A 6 -19.89 41.63 28.72
N ALA A 7 -19.93 40.32 29.00
CA ALA A 7 -18.91 39.37 28.58
C ALA A 7 -18.86 39.21 27.03
N ARG A 8 -20.02 39.21 26.36
CA ARG A 8 -20.09 39.24 24.88
C ARG A 8 -19.53 40.54 24.30
N LYS A 9 -19.82 41.69 24.88
CA LYS A 9 -19.26 42.99 24.47
C LYS A 9 -17.75 43.09 24.72
N GLN A 10 -17.22 42.46 25.77
CA GLN A 10 -15.76 42.37 25.99
C GLN A 10 -15.08 41.39 25.01
N ILE A 11 -15.74 40.29 24.63
CA ILE A 11 -15.27 39.36 23.59
C ILE A 11 -15.36 40.01 22.20
N GLU A 12 -16.38 40.82 21.91
CA GLU A 12 -16.49 41.60 20.67
C GLU A 12 -15.52 42.79 20.63
N ALA A 13 -15.21 43.42 21.77
CA ALA A 13 -14.20 44.48 21.85
C ALA A 13 -12.77 43.94 21.66
N GLN A 14 -12.51 42.68 22.01
CA GLN A 14 -11.27 41.95 21.62
C GLN A 14 -11.30 41.44 20.17
N ARG A 15 -12.46 41.45 19.51
CA ARG A 15 -12.64 41.24 18.06
C ARG A 15 -12.74 42.56 17.28
N ARG A 16 -11.91 43.55 17.62
CA ARG A 16 -11.60 44.56 16.61
C ARG A 16 -10.94 43.81 15.46
N PRO A 17 -11.45 43.87 14.21
CA PRO A 17 -10.65 43.46 13.08
C PRO A 17 -9.42 44.36 13.11
N THR A 18 -8.26 43.80 13.45
CA THR A 18 -6.99 44.44 13.14
C THR A 18 -7.12 44.82 11.68
N ARG A 19 -7.20 46.12 11.37
CA ARG A 19 -7.27 46.63 9.99
C ARG A 19 -6.28 45.81 9.19
N ILE A 20 -6.78 44.97 8.29
CA ILE A 20 -5.95 44.12 7.45
C ILE A 20 -5.26 45.08 6.50
N ILE A 21 -4.05 45.49 6.85
CA ILE A 21 -3.19 46.21 5.92
C ILE A 21 -2.75 45.13 4.91
N PRO A 22 -3.07 45.27 3.61
CA PRO A 22 -2.44 44.45 2.59
C PRO A 22 -0.93 44.68 2.68
N PHE A 23 -0.11 43.62 2.56
CA PHE A 23 1.38 43.71 2.63
C PHE A 23 2.02 44.69 1.60
N GLN A 24 1.21 45.37 0.81
CA GLN A 24 1.57 46.52 -0.01
C GLN A 24 2.26 47.63 0.78
N ALA A 25 1.69 48.06 1.92
CA ALA A 25 2.28 49.15 2.70
C ALA A 25 3.64 48.74 3.26
N GLU A 26 3.73 47.53 3.82
CA GLU A 26 4.96 46.95 4.32
C GLU A 26 6.00 46.77 3.21
N TYR A 27 5.60 46.32 2.01
CA TYR A 27 6.53 46.19 0.89
C TYR A 27 7.04 47.55 0.38
N SER A 28 6.18 48.58 0.35
CA SER A 28 6.61 49.95 0.03
C SER A 28 7.65 50.45 1.03
N MET A 29 7.46 50.20 2.33
CA MET A 29 8.45 50.54 3.36
C MET A 29 9.77 49.79 3.16
N VAL A 30 9.72 48.50 2.79
CA VAL A 30 10.92 47.72 2.45
C VAL A 30 11.67 48.32 1.28
N LEU A 31 10.97 48.79 0.22
CA LEU A 31 11.59 49.42 -0.95
C LEU A 31 12.21 50.78 -0.63
N GLU A 32 11.54 51.59 0.20
CA GLU A 32 12.07 52.88 0.66
C GLU A 32 13.35 52.68 1.49
N ALA A 33 13.32 51.74 2.43
CA ALA A 33 14.47 51.37 3.24
C ALA A 33 15.64 50.84 2.39
N TRP A 34 15.34 49.99 1.40
CA TRP A 34 16.34 49.48 0.45
C TRP A 34 17.00 50.62 -0.34
N SER A 35 16.18 51.52 -0.87
CA SER A 35 16.64 52.68 -1.65
C SER A 35 17.51 53.62 -0.81
N ARG A 36 17.18 53.79 0.47
CA ARG A 36 17.98 54.57 1.43
C ARG A 36 19.32 53.90 1.69
N MET A 37 19.31 52.62 2.04
CA MET A 37 20.52 51.83 2.26
C MET A 37 21.47 51.89 1.05
N CYS A 38 20.96 51.72 -0.17
CA CYS A 38 21.77 51.79 -1.39
C CYS A 38 22.42 53.17 -1.63
N LYS A 39 21.82 54.26 -1.16
CA LYS A 39 22.40 55.61 -1.27
C LYS A 39 23.48 55.88 -0.22
N GLU A 40 23.30 55.34 0.98
CA GLU A 40 24.16 55.60 2.14
C GLU A 40 25.34 54.61 2.24
N LEU A 41 25.20 53.41 1.65
CA LEU A 41 26.19 52.35 1.73
C LEU A 41 27.40 52.64 0.83
N VAL A 42 28.54 52.94 1.46
CA VAL A 42 29.84 53.03 0.79
C VAL A 42 30.50 51.65 0.77
N THR A 43 30.60 51.03 -0.41
CA THR A 43 31.21 49.71 -0.59
C THR A 43 32.02 49.61 -1.89
N ASP A 44 33.14 48.87 -1.83
CA ASP A 44 33.98 48.59 -3.01
C ASP A 44 33.33 47.58 -3.96
N ARG A 45 32.26 46.89 -3.53
CA ARG A 45 31.48 45.90 -4.29
C ARG A 45 30.34 46.53 -5.09
N THR A 46 30.65 47.58 -5.83
CA THR A 46 29.64 48.37 -6.58
C THR A 46 28.95 47.57 -7.68
N THR A 47 29.64 46.60 -8.29
CA THR A 47 29.09 45.73 -9.33
C THR A 47 28.02 44.80 -8.76
N GLU A 48 28.27 44.17 -7.62
CA GLU A 48 27.31 43.31 -6.94
C GLU A 48 26.11 44.12 -6.44
N LEU A 49 26.33 45.31 -5.86
CA LEU A 49 25.23 46.19 -5.43
C LEU A 49 24.34 46.60 -6.62
N LYS A 50 24.91 46.92 -7.79
CA LYS A 50 24.15 47.18 -9.02
C LYS A 50 23.34 45.96 -9.48
N ALA A 51 23.93 44.76 -9.42
CA ALA A 51 23.25 43.52 -9.79
C ALA A 51 22.07 43.21 -8.84
N ILE A 52 22.22 43.43 -7.53
CA ILE A 52 21.14 43.28 -6.56
C ILE A 52 20.03 44.30 -6.83
N ASN A 53 20.38 45.56 -7.09
CA ASN A 53 19.40 46.60 -7.45
C ASN A 53 18.60 46.26 -8.70
N ALA A 54 19.25 45.76 -9.75
CA ALA A 54 18.55 45.31 -10.96
C ALA A 54 17.54 44.19 -10.68
N LYS A 55 17.92 43.21 -9.84
CA LYS A 55 17.02 42.13 -9.42
C LYS A 55 15.88 42.62 -8.51
N MET A 56 16.14 43.58 -7.63
CA MET A 56 15.12 44.22 -6.80
C MET A 56 14.08 44.96 -7.66
N GLU A 57 14.51 45.71 -8.68
CA GLU A 57 13.59 46.35 -9.62
C GLU A 57 12.78 45.33 -10.44
N ALA A 58 13.38 44.19 -10.82
CA ALA A 58 12.65 43.10 -11.47
C ALA A 58 11.55 42.50 -10.55
N ILE A 59 11.81 42.33 -9.25
CA ILE A 59 10.80 41.86 -8.28
C ILE A 59 9.68 42.91 -8.12
N LYS A 60 10.05 44.19 -7.99
CA LYS A 60 9.11 45.31 -7.82
C LYS A 60 8.14 45.44 -9.01
N THR A 61 8.67 45.38 -10.23
CA THR A 61 7.91 45.58 -11.47
C THR A 61 7.12 44.35 -11.92
N ASN A 62 7.36 43.17 -11.34
CA ASN A 62 6.62 41.96 -11.69
C ASN A 62 5.15 42.04 -11.22
N GLY A 63 4.22 42.15 -12.17
CA GLY A 63 2.78 42.24 -11.91
C GLY A 63 2.12 40.91 -11.50
N ASN A 64 2.77 39.77 -11.75
CA ASN A 64 2.24 38.45 -11.44
C ASN A 64 2.49 38.02 -9.98
N LEU A 65 3.25 38.81 -9.22
CA LEU A 65 3.56 38.52 -7.82
C LEU A 65 2.66 39.31 -6.87
N SER A 66 2.04 38.63 -5.91
CA SER A 66 1.42 39.29 -4.75
C SER A 66 2.48 40.03 -3.92
N PHE A 67 2.07 41.01 -3.10
CA PHE A 67 3.01 41.73 -2.25
C PHE A 67 3.73 40.81 -1.24
N GLU A 68 3.07 39.77 -0.73
CA GLU A 68 3.71 38.74 0.09
C GLU A 68 4.78 37.99 -0.69
N ALA A 69 4.48 37.60 -1.93
CA ALA A 69 5.43 36.92 -2.81
C ALA A 69 6.63 37.81 -3.13
N LYS A 70 6.41 39.13 -3.32
CA LYS A 70 7.49 40.10 -3.51
C LYS A 70 8.40 40.19 -2.29
N ILE A 71 7.85 40.29 -1.08
CA ILE A 71 8.64 40.29 0.17
C ILE A 71 9.47 39.01 0.29
N LEU A 72 8.87 37.83 0.06
CA LEU A 72 9.59 36.56 0.13
C LEU A 72 10.69 36.44 -0.94
N LYS A 73 10.45 36.94 -2.16
CA LYS A 73 11.45 37.01 -3.22
C LYS A 73 12.59 37.98 -2.89
N THR A 74 12.29 39.08 -2.21
CA THR A 74 13.32 39.98 -1.66
C THR A 74 14.20 39.23 -0.65
N VAL A 75 13.61 38.49 0.31
CA VAL A 75 14.39 37.69 1.27
C VAL A 75 15.27 36.64 0.56
N GLU A 76 14.73 35.96 -0.46
CA GLU A 76 15.48 34.98 -1.26
C GLU A 76 16.68 35.63 -1.95
N LEU A 77 16.45 36.79 -2.60
CA LEU A 77 17.51 37.57 -3.25
C LEU A 77 18.60 37.99 -2.26
N MET A 78 18.21 38.53 -1.09
CA MET A 78 19.16 38.98 -0.09
C MET A 78 19.99 37.83 0.48
N THR A 79 19.37 36.67 0.72
CA THR A 79 20.06 35.46 1.18
C THR A 79 21.10 35.00 0.17
N GLN A 80 20.72 34.84 -1.10
CA GLN A 80 21.64 34.42 -2.17
C GLN A 80 22.79 35.40 -2.36
N SER A 81 22.49 36.70 -2.27
CA SER A 81 23.49 37.75 -2.43
C SER A 81 24.46 37.77 -1.26
N TYR A 82 23.94 37.62 -0.03
CA TYR A 82 24.76 37.53 1.18
C TYR A 82 25.71 36.33 1.14
N ASP A 83 25.22 35.13 0.79
CA ASP A 83 26.06 33.92 0.69
C ASP A 83 27.17 34.05 -0.36
N ALA A 84 26.88 34.70 -1.50
CA ALA A 84 27.87 34.96 -2.54
C ALA A 84 28.96 35.95 -2.07
N ILE A 85 28.61 36.90 -1.20
CA ILE A 85 29.49 37.96 -0.71
C ILE A 85 30.29 37.50 0.52
N PHE A 86 29.71 36.66 1.39
CA PHE A 86 30.28 36.24 2.68
C PHE A 86 31.60 35.44 2.54
N LYS A 87 31.92 34.91 1.35
CA LYS A 87 33.22 34.28 1.07
C LYS A 87 34.44 35.22 1.19
N ALA A 88 34.23 36.50 1.47
CA ALA A 88 35.27 37.44 1.88
C ALA A 88 34.90 38.02 3.26
N GLU A 89 35.65 37.66 4.30
CA GLU A 89 35.44 38.14 5.67
C GLU A 89 35.43 39.69 5.69
N ASP A 90 34.42 40.29 6.33
CA ASP A 90 34.25 41.75 6.55
C ASP A 90 33.74 42.68 5.42
N SER A 91 33.05 42.16 4.40
CA SER A 91 32.38 43.00 3.39
C SER A 91 31.38 44.01 3.98
N LYS A 92 31.59 45.32 3.73
CA LYS A 92 30.62 46.40 4.07
C LYS A 92 29.24 46.15 3.45
N LEU A 93 29.20 45.65 2.22
CA LEU A 93 27.95 45.27 1.56
C LEU A 93 27.26 44.12 2.29
N GLY A 94 28.00 43.10 2.72
CA GLY A 94 27.45 42.01 3.52
C GLY A 94 26.82 42.49 4.84
N LYS A 95 27.50 43.39 5.55
CA LYS A 95 26.97 44.03 6.78
C LYS A 95 25.70 44.83 6.50
N GLY A 96 25.68 45.61 5.41
CA GLY A 96 24.50 46.37 4.98
C GLY A 96 23.31 45.46 4.66
N LEU A 97 23.52 44.39 3.91
CA LEU A 97 22.48 43.39 3.60
C LEU A 97 21.94 42.72 4.86
N SER A 98 22.81 42.32 5.78
CA SER A 98 22.42 41.71 7.06
C SER A 98 21.58 42.66 7.90
N GLY A 99 22.03 43.91 8.09
CA GLY A 99 21.31 44.93 8.85
C GLY A 99 19.94 45.24 8.24
N PHE A 100 19.88 45.42 6.92
CA PHE A 100 18.63 45.64 6.19
C PHE A 100 17.62 44.50 6.40
N CYS A 101 18.08 43.25 6.26
CA CYS A 101 17.22 42.08 6.44
C CYS A 101 16.73 41.96 7.88
N GLU A 102 17.60 42.23 8.85
CA GLU A 102 17.27 42.10 10.26
C GLU A 102 16.26 43.16 10.71
N GLU A 103 16.43 44.40 10.26
CA GLU A 103 15.59 45.54 10.66
C GLU A 103 14.24 45.56 9.94
N HIS A 104 14.24 45.36 8.61
CA HIS A 104 13.04 45.60 7.79
C HIS A 104 12.30 44.33 7.38
N LEU A 105 12.98 43.18 7.36
CA LEU A 105 12.36 41.89 7.01
C LEU A 105 12.18 40.99 8.25
N GLY A 106 12.90 41.27 9.34
CA GLY A 106 12.95 40.41 10.52
C GLY A 106 13.69 39.10 10.25
N VAL A 107 14.72 39.15 9.40
CA VAL A 107 15.53 37.99 8.98
C VAL A 107 16.98 38.20 9.39
N VAL A 108 17.52 37.30 10.21
CA VAL A 108 18.94 37.28 10.57
C VAL A 108 19.66 36.39 9.56
N LEU A 109 20.55 36.98 8.76
CA LEU A 109 21.36 36.25 7.78
C LEU A 109 22.60 35.64 8.44
N SER A 110 22.99 34.47 7.98
CA SER A 110 24.19 33.74 8.43
C SER A 110 24.82 32.98 7.27
N HIS A 111 26.06 32.54 7.40
CA HIS A 111 26.71 31.77 6.34
C HIS A 111 25.94 30.46 6.06
N GLY A 112 25.41 30.32 4.84
CA GLY A 112 24.67 29.13 4.43
C GLY A 112 23.30 28.99 5.09
N GLY A 113 22.72 30.06 5.64
CA GLY A 113 21.41 29.99 6.28
C GLY A 113 20.83 31.33 6.75
N TYR A 114 19.58 31.28 7.23
CA TYR A 114 18.87 32.42 7.79
C TYR A 114 18.01 31.98 8.98
N LYS A 115 17.65 32.94 9.83
CA LYS A 115 16.75 32.76 10.96
C LYS A 115 15.67 33.84 10.93
N PHE A 116 14.45 33.50 11.33
CA PHE A 116 13.35 34.46 11.40
C PHE A 116 13.13 34.94 12.82
N LYS A 117 13.04 36.26 13.01
CA LYS A 117 12.65 36.88 14.29
C LYS A 117 11.17 36.70 14.52
N ASP A 118 10.79 36.50 15.78
CA ASP A 118 9.37 36.53 16.16
C ASP A 118 8.79 37.92 15.90
N ARG A 119 7.57 37.95 15.34
CA ARG A 119 6.87 39.18 14.96
C ARG A 119 7.57 39.98 13.84
N GLY A 120 8.64 39.43 13.24
CA GLY A 120 9.25 39.95 12.02
C GLY A 120 8.28 39.91 10.84
N LEU A 121 8.59 40.65 9.78
CA LEU A 121 7.69 40.77 8.62
C LEU A 121 7.41 39.40 7.97
N VAL A 122 8.44 38.54 7.87
CA VAL A 122 8.29 37.18 7.31
C VAL A 122 7.45 36.26 8.22
N ASP A 123 7.63 36.32 9.54
CA ASP A 123 6.80 35.55 10.50
C ASP A 123 5.32 35.95 10.42
N LYS A 124 5.03 37.25 10.19
CA LYS A 124 3.66 37.72 9.92
C LYS A 124 3.09 37.12 8.64
N ILE A 125 3.89 37.00 7.58
CA ILE A 125 3.45 36.37 6.32
C ILE A 125 3.11 34.89 6.56
N PHE A 126 3.97 34.14 7.25
CA PHE A 126 3.71 32.73 7.56
C PHE A 126 2.42 32.54 8.36
N LYS A 127 2.20 33.36 9.40
CA LYS A 127 0.98 33.33 10.21
C LYS A 127 -0.28 33.74 9.46
N ARG A 128 -0.19 34.60 8.44
CA ARG A 128 -1.34 34.99 7.61
C ARG A 128 -1.70 33.91 6.58
N ARG A 129 -0.70 33.29 5.94
CA ARG A 129 -0.91 32.20 4.98
C ARG A 129 -1.40 30.89 5.64
N ALA A 130 -1.34 30.83 6.96
CA ALA A 130 -1.90 29.78 7.80
C ALA A 130 -3.19 30.27 8.47
N PRO A 131 -4.40 30.08 7.90
CA PRO A 131 -5.62 30.34 8.64
C PRO A 131 -5.61 29.43 9.88
N ILE A 132 -5.64 30.06 11.05
CA ILE A 132 -5.54 29.39 12.34
C ILE A 132 -6.85 28.63 12.59
N GLU A 133 -6.90 27.35 12.25
CA GLU A 133 -7.60 26.38 13.09
C GLU A 133 -6.55 25.81 14.05
N LEU A 134 -6.68 26.19 15.32
CA LEU A 134 -5.91 25.62 16.41
C LEU A 134 -6.03 24.09 16.35
N LEU A 135 -4.91 23.40 16.15
CA LEU A 135 -4.81 22.00 16.57
C LEU A 135 -5.24 21.90 18.04
N PRO A 136 -5.93 20.82 18.45
CA PRO A 136 -6.20 20.59 19.86
C PRO A 136 -4.88 20.66 20.63
N THR A 137 -4.89 21.49 21.67
CA THR A 137 -3.74 21.75 22.54
C THR A 137 -3.22 20.42 23.06
N PRO A 138 -1.92 20.09 22.93
CA PRO A 138 -1.37 19.02 23.73
C PRO A 138 -1.50 19.45 25.20
N ILE A 139 -2.16 18.62 26.01
CA ILE A 139 -2.19 18.79 27.46
C ILE A 139 -0.75 18.64 27.94
N LEU A 140 -0.05 19.77 28.06
CA LEU A 140 1.15 19.87 28.87
C LEU A 140 0.67 19.79 30.32
N ASP A 141 0.96 18.68 30.99
CA ASP A 141 0.93 18.65 32.46
C ASP A 141 1.97 19.66 32.95
N VAL A 142 1.50 20.87 33.25
CA VAL A 142 2.31 21.91 33.86
C VAL A 142 2.59 21.47 35.29
N ARG A 143 3.77 20.89 35.51
CA ARG A 143 4.38 20.86 36.84
C ARG A 143 4.70 22.29 37.24
N GLU A 144 3.87 22.90 38.08
CA GLU A 144 4.16 24.16 38.74
C GLU A 144 5.49 24.04 39.51
N ARG A 145 6.48 24.87 39.14
CA ARG A 145 7.67 25.13 39.95
C ARG A 145 7.36 26.25 40.92
N GLY A 146 7.62 26.00 42.20
CA GLY A 146 7.32 26.92 43.28
C GLY A 146 8.13 28.21 43.29
N VAL A 147 7.55 29.20 43.97
CA VAL A 147 8.25 30.33 44.58
C VAL A 147 7.72 30.49 46.01
N SER A 148 8.65 30.59 46.96
CA SER A 148 8.46 30.76 48.40
C SER A 148 8.26 32.23 48.77
N THR A 149 7.29 32.54 49.65
CA THR A 149 7.43 33.45 50.82
C THR A 149 6.17 33.47 51.72
N ALA A 150 6.36 33.08 53.00
CA ALA A 150 5.65 33.49 54.24
C ALA A 150 4.22 32.98 54.57
N PRO A 151 3.82 32.91 55.87
CA PRO A 151 3.02 31.81 56.42
C PRO A 151 1.56 32.17 56.79
N SER A 152 0.65 31.19 56.69
CA SER A 152 -0.60 31.18 57.45
C SER A 152 -1.17 29.76 57.62
N VAL A 153 -1.01 29.29 58.85
CA VAL A 153 -1.81 28.35 59.65
C VAL A 153 -3.05 27.72 58.98
N GLY A 154 -2.97 26.39 58.79
CA GLY A 154 -3.95 25.43 59.31
C GLY A 154 -5.24 25.20 58.53
N LEU A 155 -5.24 24.19 57.66
CA LEU A 155 -6.33 23.20 57.56
C LEU A 155 -5.80 21.92 56.86
N ARG A 156 -6.27 20.77 57.36
CA ARG A 156 -5.73 19.42 57.17
C ARG A 156 -5.41 19.08 55.70
N LYS A 157 -4.19 18.56 55.47
CA LYS A 157 -3.83 17.77 54.29
C LYS A 157 -4.71 16.52 54.22
N GLU A 158 -5.55 16.41 53.20
CA GLU A 158 -5.89 15.10 52.67
C GLU A 158 -4.68 14.54 51.92
N PRO A 159 -4.33 13.26 52.09
CA PRO A 159 -3.23 12.65 51.35
C PRO A 159 -3.61 12.61 49.88
N SER A 160 -2.98 13.46 49.08
CA SER A 160 -2.98 13.36 47.63
C SER A 160 -2.44 11.98 47.24
N SER A 161 -3.31 11.11 46.72
CA SER A 161 -2.88 9.86 46.08
C SER A 161 -2.14 10.22 44.80
N LEU A 162 -0.81 10.29 44.88
CA LEU A 162 0.09 10.29 43.73
C LEU A 162 -0.10 8.95 43.01
N VAL A 163 -0.84 8.97 41.91
CA VAL A 163 -0.99 7.81 41.01
C VAL A 163 0.13 7.87 39.97
N ILE A 164 1.05 6.92 40.06
CA ILE A 164 2.19 6.74 39.16
C ILE A 164 1.72 5.85 37.99
N SER A 165 1.80 6.37 36.76
CA SER A 165 1.51 5.62 35.54
C SER A 165 2.67 4.66 35.20
N SER A 166 2.42 3.36 35.29
CA SER A 166 3.42 2.33 35.02
C SER A 166 3.47 1.97 33.54
N ALA A 167 4.19 2.75 32.73
CA ALA A 167 4.81 2.23 31.50
C ALA A 167 5.93 3.14 30.98
N ASP A 168 5.80 4.47 31.12
CA ASP A 168 6.79 5.44 30.63
C ASP A 168 7.30 6.42 31.71
N ASN A 169 6.71 6.44 32.91
CA ASN A 169 7.22 7.21 34.05
C ASN A 169 7.41 6.32 35.27
N LEU A 170 8.64 5.83 35.44
CA LEU A 170 9.10 5.24 36.69
C LEU A 170 10.37 5.96 37.10
N GLU A 171 10.45 6.24 38.40
CA GLU A 171 11.63 6.71 39.10
C GLU A 171 12.92 6.03 38.60
N GLU A 172 14.00 6.81 38.65
CA GLU A 172 15.32 6.69 38.02
C GLU A 172 16.07 5.35 38.05
N ARG A 173 15.51 4.19 38.43
CA ARG A 173 16.29 2.94 38.59
C ARG A 173 15.69 1.61 38.12
N VAL A 174 14.54 1.56 37.43
CA VAL A 174 14.06 0.27 36.89
C VAL A 174 13.77 0.36 35.40
N THR A 175 14.57 -0.35 34.61
CA THR A 175 14.47 -0.53 33.16
C THR A 175 13.04 -0.90 32.75
N THR A 176 12.36 0.08 32.14
CA THR A 176 10.96 0.06 31.70
C THR A 176 10.68 -1.10 30.75
N GLY A 177 9.54 -1.77 30.91
CA GLY A 177 9.27 -3.14 30.42
C GLY A 177 9.59 -3.45 28.95
N GLN A 178 9.58 -2.46 28.06
CA GLN A 178 9.96 -2.64 26.64
C GLN A 178 11.44 -2.97 26.45
N LEU A 179 12.31 -2.44 27.32
CA LEU A 179 13.74 -2.74 27.33
C LEU A 179 14.03 -4.15 27.85
N ARG A 180 13.20 -4.66 28.76
CA ARG A 180 13.29 -6.05 29.24
C ARG A 180 12.84 -7.06 28.20
N LEU A 181 11.75 -6.77 27.48
CA LEU A 181 11.31 -7.57 26.32
C LEU A 181 12.39 -7.64 25.23
N ARG A 182 13.15 -6.55 25.03
CA ARG A 182 14.31 -6.52 24.13
C ARG A 182 15.45 -7.42 24.58
N GLY A 183 15.66 -7.61 25.88
CA GLY A 183 16.76 -8.41 26.42
C GLY A 183 16.44 -9.89 26.59
N ASN A 184 15.16 -10.28 26.56
CA ASN A 184 14.73 -11.64 26.91
C ASN A 184 13.52 -12.08 26.07
N ALA A 185 13.78 -12.91 25.05
CA ALA A 185 12.78 -13.38 24.09
C ALA A 185 11.65 -14.23 24.70
N ASN A 186 11.84 -14.73 25.93
CA ASN A 186 10.85 -15.55 26.63
C ASN A 186 9.77 -14.73 27.34
N LEU A 187 9.89 -13.40 27.36
CA LEU A 187 8.92 -12.51 28.02
C LEU A 187 7.81 -12.09 27.06
N SER A 188 6.57 -12.10 27.55
CA SER A 188 5.38 -11.67 26.83
C SER A 188 4.78 -10.39 27.41
N ARG A 189 4.01 -9.67 26.60
CA ARG A 189 3.11 -8.57 27.02
C ARG A 189 1.67 -8.98 27.21
N LEU A 190 1.32 -10.24 26.95
CA LEU A 190 -0.04 -10.72 27.08
C LEU A 190 -0.62 -10.39 28.47
N GLY A 191 -1.76 -9.70 28.53
CA GLY A 191 -2.38 -9.30 29.80
C GLY A 191 -1.79 -8.06 30.46
N THR A 192 -0.83 -7.35 29.84
CA THR A 192 -0.25 -6.11 30.37
C THR A 192 -0.90 -4.85 29.80
N MET A 193 -0.73 -3.71 30.47
CA MET A 193 -1.04 -2.39 29.91
C MET A 193 0.06 -1.90 28.97
N PHE A 194 -0.33 -1.18 27.91
CA PHE A 194 0.57 -0.40 27.06
C PHE A 194 0.15 1.08 27.08
N GLY A 195 0.90 1.88 27.84
CA GLY A 195 0.45 3.22 28.20
C GLY A 195 -0.81 3.18 29.08
N ASP A 196 -1.52 4.29 29.17
CA ASP A 196 -2.68 4.44 30.06
C ASP A 196 -4.01 4.07 29.39
N THR A 197 -4.00 3.84 28.07
CA THR A 197 -5.21 3.74 27.26
C THR A 197 -5.25 2.48 26.39
N GLN A 198 -4.30 1.55 26.53
CA GLN A 198 -4.28 0.33 25.70
C GLN A 198 -3.95 -0.91 26.52
N PHE A 199 -4.60 -2.03 26.19
CA PHE A 199 -4.42 -3.31 26.86
C PHE A 199 -3.92 -4.38 25.89
N CYS A 200 -2.84 -5.07 26.24
CA CYS A 200 -2.23 -6.10 25.39
C CYS A 200 -2.98 -7.43 25.52
N TYR A 201 -3.96 -7.67 24.66
CA TYR A 201 -4.86 -8.81 24.80
C TYR A 201 -4.39 -10.08 24.09
N ALA A 202 -3.46 -9.99 23.13
CA ALA A 202 -2.97 -11.15 22.37
C ALA A 202 -1.52 -10.98 21.89
N LYS A 203 -0.89 -12.09 21.52
CA LYS A 203 0.44 -12.09 20.87
C LYS A 203 0.31 -11.74 19.38
N LYS A 204 1.38 -11.25 18.78
CA LYS A 204 1.43 -11.05 17.31
C LYS A 204 1.23 -12.40 16.59
N PRO A 205 0.34 -12.47 15.58
CA PRO A 205 0.21 -13.64 14.74
C PRO A 205 1.36 -13.71 13.73
N GLY A 206 2.16 -14.77 13.79
CA GLY A 206 3.22 -15.06 12.82
C GLY A 206 4.34 -14.00 12.70
N GLY A 207 5.16 -14.14 11.66
CA GLY A 207 6.31 -13.26 11.39
C GLY A 207 7.57 -13.60 12.19
N VAL A 208 8.69 -13.00 11.79
CA VAL A 208 10.00 -13.16 12.47
C VAL A 208 10.28 -12.02 13.46
N GLU A 209 9.66 -10.86 13.25
CA GLU A 209 9.78 -9.70 14.14
C GLU A 209 8.81 -9.85 15.32
N PRO A 210 9.24 -9.51 16.54
CA PRO A 210 8.37 -9.52 17.70
C PRO A 210 7.25 -8.47 17.60
N GLY A 211 6.25 -8.65 18.44
CA GLY A 211 5.17 -7.70 18.58
C GLY A 211 4.09 -8.20 19.51
N PHE A 212 3.04 -7.40 19.65
CA PHE A 212 1.86 -7.72 20.45
C PHE A 212 0.64 -7.04 19.85
N LEU A 213 -0.54 -7.61 20.11
CA LEU A 213 -1.82 -6.97 19.80
C LEU A 213 -2.28 -6.23 21.05
N ALA A 214 -2.67 -4.97 20.88
CA ALA A 214 -3.32 -4.20 21.93
C ALA A 214 -4.64 -3.62 21.45
N ILE A 215 -5.56 -3.45 22.39
CA ILE A 215 -6.89 -2.88 22.17
C ILE A 215 -6.97 -1.52 22.85
N ASP A 216 -7.59 -0.55 22.19
CA ASP A 216 -7.83 0.76 22.78
C ASP A 216 -8.92 0.68 23.85
N LEU A 217 -8.69 1.33 24.99
CA LEU A 217 -9.64 1.42 26.10
C LEU A 217 -10.65 2.54 25.87
N ASP A 218 -11.40 2.46 24.77
CA ASP A 218 -12.46 3.41 24.42
C ASP A 218 -13.83 3.00 25.00
N ALA A 219 -14.88 3.77 24.68
CA ALA A 219 -16.22 3.48 25.18
C ALA A 219 -16.72 2.09 24.74
N GLU A 220 -16.38 1.67 23.52
CA GLU A 220 -16.82 0.41 22.94
C GLU A 220 -16.12 -0.79 23.60
N PHE A 221 -14.85 -0.62 23.94
CA PHE A 221 -14.13 -1.56 24.80
C PHE A 221 -14.84 -1.75 26.13
N PHE A 222 -15.24 -0.68 26.83
CA PHE A 222 -15.89 -0.81 28.13
C PHE A 222 -17.29 -1.42 28.04
N ASN A 223 -18.03 -1.16 26.96
CA ASN A 223 -19.30 -1.84 26.68
C ASN A 223 -19.09 -3.35 26.53
N SER A 224 -18.12 -3.74 25.69
CA SER A 224 -17.78 -5.15 25.47
C SER A 224 -17.23 -5.82 26.73
N LEU A 225 -16.38 -5.12 27.49
CA LEU A 225 -15.81 -5.61 28.73
C LEU A 225 -16.91 -5.91 29.75
N ALA A 226 -17.88 -5.02 29.94
CA ALA A 226 -18.99 -5.25 30.87
C ALA A 226 -19.79 -6.52 30.52
N VAL A 227 -20.02 -6.77 29.22
CA VAL A 227 -20.68 -7.99 28.74
C VAL A 227 -19.83 -9.24 29.06
N ILE A 228 -18.53 -9.19 28.76
CA ILE A 228 -17.60 -10.30 29.03
C ILE A 228 -17.54 -10.63 30.52
N LEU A 229 -17.36 -9.62 31.38
CA LEU A 229 -17.26 -9.78 32.82
C LEU A 229 -18.55 -10.36 33.42
N ARG A 230 -19.72 -9.89 32.99
CA ARG A 230 -21.04 -10.40 33.43
C ARG A 230 -21.28 -11.84 32.99
N ALA A 231 -21.07 -12.14 31.70
CA ALA A 231 -21.37 -13.45 31.12
C ALA A 231 -20.51 -14.58 31.71
N LYS A 232 -19.30 -14.26 32.18
CA LYS A 232 -18.34 -15.23 32.72
C LYS A 232 -18.14 -15.14 34.23
N ASN A 233 -18.83 -14.21 34.91
CA ASN A 233 -18.60 -13.86 36.30
C ASN A 233 -17.11 -13.61 36.62
N LEU A 234 -16.40 -12.99 35.67
CA LEU A 234 -14.97 -12.68 35.77
C LEU A 234 -14.80 -11.37 36.53
N CYS A 235 -13.86 -11.34 37.48
CA CYS A 235 -13.43 -10.13 38.19
C CYS A 235 -14.60 -9.23 38.67
N PRO A 236 -15.53 -9.73 39.51
CA PRO A 236 -16.73 -8.99 39.91
C PRO A 236 -16.43 -7.64 40.58
N ASP A 237 -15.28 -7.49 41.23
CA ASP A 237 -14.83 -6.24 41.83
C ASP A 237 -14.47 -5.18 40.79
N LEU A 238 -13.92 -5.59 39.65
CA LEU A 238 -13.62 -4.69 38.54
C LEU A 238 -14.91 -4.18 37.91
N LEU A 239 -15.87 -5.08 37.65
CA LEU A 239 -17.17 -4.72 37.09
C LEU A 239 -17.91 -3.70 37.97
N ARG A 240 -17.96 -3.95 39.29
CA ARG A 240 -18.57 -3.01 40.25
C ARG A 240 -17.94 -1.62 40.22
N GLN A 241 -16.61 -1.55 40.12
CA GLN A 241 -15.90 -0.26 40.05
C GLN A 241 -16.15 0.47 38.73
N ILE A 242 -16.21 -0.26 37.60
CA ILE A 242 -16.51 0.32 36.28
C ILE A 242 -17.95 0.86 36.24
N ASP A 243 -18.93 0.09 36.73
CA ASP A 243 -20.35 0.50 36.77
C ASP A 243 -20.51 1.73 37.68
N ALA A 244 -19.88 1.75 38.87
CA ALA A 244 -19.90 2.92 39.77
C ALA A 244 -19.24 4.18 39.18
N ALA A 245 -18.34 4.04 38.20
CA ALA A 245 -17.76 5.18 37.50
C ALA A 245 -18.74 5.86 36.54
N GLU A 246 -19.75 5.13 36.02
CA GLU A 246 -20.82 5.70 35.19
C GLU A 246 -21.78 6.57 35.99
N GLU A 247 -22.11 6.16 37.22
CA GLU A 247 -23.09 6.84 38.08
C GLU A 247 -22.59 8.19 38.65
N GLN A 248 -21.27 8.42 38.66
CA GLN A 248 -20.64 9.55 39.35
C GLN A 248 -20.12 10.67 38.41
N GLY A 249 -20.23 10.52 37.09
CA GLY A 249 -19.68 11.48 36.12
C GLY A 249 -20.76 12.25 35.36
N ALA A 250 -20.64 13.58 35.32
CA ALA A 250 -21.56 14.44 34.55
C ALA A 250 -21.20 14.54 33.05
N GLU A 251 -19.98 14.17 32.66
CA GLU A 251 -19.48 14.29 31.28
C GLU A 251 -18.83 12.98 30.80
N ALA A 252 -19.17 12.53 29.59
CA ALA A 252 -18.74 11.25 29.03
C ALA A 252 -17.21 11.07 28.98
N THR A 253 -16.47 12.14 28.68
CA THR A 253 -14.99 12.14 28.64
C THR A 253 -14.38 11.86 30.02
N ALA A 254 -14.96 12.43 31.08
CA ALA A 254 -14.48 12.22 32.45
C ALA A 254 -14.77 10.79 32.93
N VAL A 255 -15.94 10.25 32.59
CA VAL A 255 -16.32 8.86 32.87
C VAL A 255 -15.33 7.90 32.20
N LEU A 256 -15.05 8.09 30.91
CA LEU A 256 -14.11 7.24 30.18
C LEU A 256 -12.72 7.24 30.82
N LYS A 257 -12.16 8.43 31.14
CA LYS A 257 -10.86 8.53 31.82
C LYS A 257 -10.85 7.83 33.17
N LYS A 258 -11.95 7.88 33.93
CA LYS A 258 -12.06 7.18 35.21
C LYS A 258 -12.09 5.66 35.01
N LYS A 259 -12.86 5.15 34.04
CA LYS A 259 -12.87 3.73 33.67
C LYS A 259 -11.50 3.22 33.23
N GLN A 260 -10.80 3.99 32.38
CA GLN A 260 -9.42 3.70 31.96
C GLN A 260 -8.48 3.56 33.17
N ARG A 261 -8.56 4.49 34.13
CA ARG A 261 -7.75 4.42 35.37
C ARG A 261 -8.07 3.20 36.22
N ILE A 262 -9.35 2.87 36.41
CA ILE A 262 -9.79 1.71 37.18
C ILE A 262 -9.26 0.43 36.54
N PHE A 263 -9.46 0.28 35.22
CA PHE A 263 -9.00 -0.89 34.49
C PHE A 263 -7.46 -1.01 34.51
N SER A 264 -6.75 0.08 34.25
CA SER A 264 -5.29 0.11 34.29
C SER A 264 -4.75 -0.28 35.67
N ALA A 265 -5.33 0.25 36.76
CA ALA A 265 -4.94 -0.09 38.12
C ALA A 265 -5.19 -1.58 38.43
N PHE A 266 -6.33 -2.13 38.00
CA PHE A 266 -6.64 -3.54 38.15
C PHE A 266 -5.62 -4.43 37.42
N ILE A 267 -5.34 -4.14 36.15
CA ILE A 267 -4.34 -4.89 35.38
C ILE A 267 -2.96 -4.74 36.01
N HIS A 268 -2.59 -3.56 36.50
CA HIS A 268 -1.29 -3.35 37.12
C HIS A 268 -1.09 -4.22 38.37
N VAL A 269 -2.12 -4.40 39.20
CA VAL A 269 -2.06 -5.28 40.37
C VAL A 269 -1.83 -6.74 39.97
N LYS A 270 -2.46 -7.18 38.87
CA LYS A 270 -2.40 -8.57 38.42
C LYS A 270 -1.17 -8.90 37.58
N VAL A 271 -0.82 -8.02 36.64
CA VAL A 271 0.25 -8.20 35.66
C VAL A 271 1.03 -6.87 35.47
N PRO A 272 1.85 -6.47 36.46
CA PRO A 272 2.49 -5.14 36.47
C PRO A 272 3.57 -4.94 35.40
N ARG A 273 4.07 -6.03 34.81
CA ARG A 273 5.22 -6.00 33.90
C ARG A 273 5.23 -7.22 32.97
N PRO A 274 5.98 -7.16 31.85
CA PRO A 274 6.22 -8.33 31.02
C PRO A 274 6.74 -9.52 31.82
N HIS A 275 6.25 -10.72 31.49
CA HIS A 275 6.40 -11.93 32.29
C HIS A 275 6.60 -13.16 31.40
N ALA A 276 7.05 -14.29 31.96
CA ALA A 276 7.07 -15.55 31.23
C ALA A 276 5.63 -16.07 31.05
N GLU A 277 5.38 -16.87 30.02
CA GLU A 277 4.01 -17.32 29.69
C GLU A 277 3.31 -18.08 30.82
N ILE A 278 4.10 -18.81 31.61
CA ILE A 278 3.61 -19.60 32.76
C ILE A 278 3.16 -18.75 33.95
N ASP A 279 3.53 -17.46 33.99
CA ASP A 279 3.31 -16.57 35.14
C ASP A 279 2.04 -15.72 35.00
N LEU A 280 1.24 -15.92 33.94
CA LEU A 280 0.03 -15.11 33.71
C LEU A 280 -1.13 -15.57 34.60
N ASP A 281 -1.75 -14.62 35.32
CA ASP A 281 -2.96 -14.86 36.11
C ASP A 281 -4.08 -15.47 35.25
N GLN A 282 -4.74 -16.52 35.75
CA GLN A 282 -5.72 -17.30 34.99
C GLN A 282 -6.97 -16.49 34.59
N ASP A 283 -7.39 -15.53 35.43
CA ASP A 283 -8.52 -14.66 35.10
C ASP A 283 -8.13 -13.71 33.95
N ILE A 284 -6.89 -13.22 33.96
CA ILE A 284 -6.36 -12.36 32.90
C ILE A 284 -6.19 -13.14 31.60
N LEU A 285 -5.68 -14.37 31.65
CA LEU A 285 -5.58 -15.24 30.48
C LEU A 285 -6.97 -15.50 29.86
N THR A 286 -7.97 -15.74 30.71
CA THR A 286 -9.37 -15.93 30.27
C THR A 286 -9.92 -14.65 29.64
N LEU A 287 -9.70 -13.49 30.27
CA LEU A 287 -10.10 -12.18 29.73
C LEU A 287 -9.46 -11.91 28.36
N CYS A 288 -8.15 -12.15 28.21
CA CYS A 288 -7.44 -12.04 26.94
C CYS A 288 -8.08 -12.90 25.85
N GLY A 289 -8.40 -14.16 26.14
CA GLY A 289 -9.07 -15.06 25.18
C GLY A 289 -10.47 -14.58 24.78
N GLN A 290 -11.25 -14.03 25.71
CA GLN A 290 -12.58 -13.47 25.40
C GLN A 290 -12.47 -12.19 24.55
N LEU A 291 -11.51 -11.32 24.85
CA LEU A 291 -11.27 -10.12 24.05
C LEU A 291 -10.76 -10.47 22.65
N GLU A 292 -9.92 -11.48 22.51
CA GLU A 292 -9.46 -11.95 21.19
C GLU A 292 -10.65 -12.43 20.33
N GLU A 293 -11.58 -13.17 20.92
CA GLU A 293 -12.80 -13.61 20.23
C GLU A 293 -13.74 -12.42 19.91
N ALA A 294 -13.92 -11.49 20.86
CA ALA A 294 -14.73 -10.30 20.65
C ALA A 294 -14.19 -9.42 19.52
N VAL A 295 -12.87 -9.22 19.43
CA VAL A 295 -12.23 -8.49 18.33
C VAL A 295 -12.51 -9.16 16.99
N LYS A 296 -12.39 -10.50 16.91
CA LYS A 296 -12.64 -11.26 15.68
C LYS A 296 -14.09 -11.21 15.22
N THR A 297 -15.04 -11.20 16.15
CA THR A 297 -16.48 -11.42 15.86
C THR A 297 -17.27 -10.13 15.71
N THR A 298 -17.00 -9.11 16.54
CA THR A 298 -17.82 -7.89 16.58
C THR A 298 -17.40 -6.87 15.54
N GLY A 299 -16.11 -6.78 15.22
CA GLY A 299 -15.58 -5.75 14.34
C GLY A 299 -15.58 -4.32 14.90
N LEU A 300 -16.10 -4.11 16.12
CA LEU A 300 -16.30 -2.79 16.73
C LEU A 300 -15.11 -2.34 17.58
N LEU A 301 -14.31 -3.29 18.06
CA LEU A 301 -13.18 -3.02 18.94
C LEU A 301 -11.95 -2.53 18.16
N SER A 302 -11.42 -1.36 18.53
CA SER A 302 -10.20 -0.80 17.95
C SER A 302 -8.96 -1.57 18.41
N ALA A 303 -8.46 -2.46 17.55
CA ALA A 303 -7.27 -3.26 17.81
C ALA A 303 -6.10 -2.87 16.89
N ARG A 304 -4.90 -2.86 17.47
CA ARG A 304 -3.65 -2.52 16.79
C ARG A 304 -2.59 -3.59 17.03
N LEU A 305 -1.87 -3.93 15.97
CA LEU A 305 -0.63 -4.70 16.01
C LEU A 305 0.55 -3.77 16.21
N TYR A 306 1.31 -3.98 17.27
CA TYR A 306 2.55 -3.27 17.52
C TYR A 306 3.73 -4.12 17.09
N LYS A 307 4.50 -3.65 16.10
CA LYS A 307 5.75 -4.29 15.68
C LYS A 307 6.95 -3.61 16.34
N LEU A 308 7.84 -4.44 16.87
CA LEU A 308 9.07 -4.05 17.54
C LEU A 308 10.26 -4.56 16.74
N ASP A 309 11.21 -3.71 16.40
CA ASP A 309 12.52 -4.20 15.95
C ASP A 309 13.43 -4.34 17.18
N TYR A 310 13.85 -5.56 17.49
CA TYR A 310 14.73 -5.83 18.63
C TYR A 310 16.19 -5.46 18.34
N PRO A 311 16.81 -4.64 19.19
CA PRO A 311 18.21 -4.78 19.52
C PRO A 311 18.31 -5.47 20.90
N SER A 312 18.64 -6.76 20.91
CA SER A 312 19.18 -7.45 22.10
C SER A 312 20.71 -7.44 22.04
N GLN A 313 21.41 -7.71 23.17
CA GLN A 313 22.83 -8.05 23.10
C GLN A 313 23.00 -9.28 22.19
N GLY A 314 23.85 -9.16 21.15
CA GLY A 314 23.99 -10.13 20.07
C GLY A 314 23.07 -9.93 18.85
N ALA A 315 22.23 -8.89 18.83
CA ALA A 315 21.41 -8.54 17.67
C ALA A 315 22.24 -7.95 16.52
N ALA A 316 21.83 -8.26 15.29
CA ALA A 316 22.51 -7.82 14.07
C ALA A 316 22.37 -6.31 13.74
N LYS A 317 21.54 -5.54 14.46
CA LYS A 317 21.18 -4.15 14.10
C LYS A 317 21.11 -3.19 15.31
N SER A 318 21.51 -1.93 15.12
CA SER A 318 21.46 -0.89 16.16
C SER A 318 20.06 -0.28 16.33
N ARG A 319 19.79 0.41 17.45
CA ARG A 319 18.52 1.16 17.68
C ARG A 319 18.22 2.14 16.54
N LYS A 320 19.25 2.87 16.08
CA LYS A 320 19.11 3.87 15.02
C LYS A 320 18.78 3.21 13.69
N ASP A 321 19.38 2.06 13.39
CA ASP A 321 19.07 1.31 12.17
C ASP A 321 17.63 0.79 12.19
N ALA A 322 17.18 0.24 13.32
CA ALA A 322 15.79 -0.16 13.52
C ALA A 322 14.81 1.02 13.33
N ASN A 323 15.14 2.21 13.84
CA ASN A 323 14.32 3.42 13.59
C ASN A 323 14.23 3.75 12.09
N LYS A 324 15.32 3.59 11.33
CA LYS A 324 15.32 3.81 9.88
C LYS A 324 14.48 2.77 9.13
N GLU A 325 14.52 1.51 9.55
CA GLU A 325 13.68 0.45 8.98
C GLU A 325 12.19 0.69 9.26
N ALA A 326 11.85 1.07 10.49
CA ALA A 326 10.51 1.47 10.88
C ALA A 326 10.00 2.68 10.07
N LEU A 327 10.84 3.72 9.90
CA LEU A 327 10.51 4.88 9.06
C LEU A 327 10.26 4.48 7.61
N ARG A 328 11.07 3.58 7.06
CA ARG A 328 10.92 3.07 5.70
C ARG A 328 9.60 2.32 5.53
N GLU A 329 9.25 1.41 6.45
CA GLU A 329 7.97 0.70 6.42
C GLU A 329 6.78 1.66 6.55
N TYR A 330 6.88 2.65 7.44
CA TYR A 330 5.87 3.69 7.58
C TYR A 330 5.66 4.46 6.28
N ILE A 331 6.73 4.89 5.61
CA ILE A 331 6.63 5.62 4.34
C ILE A 331 5.96 4.74 3.27
N GLY A 332 6.39 3.49 3.11
CA GLY A 332 5.78 2.56 2.15
C GLY A 332 4.29 2.36 2.40
N THR A 333 3.93 2.10 3.65
CA THR A 333 2.55 1.83 4.07
C THR A 333 1.67 3.09 3.97
N ARG A 334 2.19 4.26 4.36
CA ARG A 334 1.50 5.55 4.24
C ARG A 334 1.19 5.89 2.79
N LEU A 335 2.17 5.73 1.89
CA LEU A 335 1.98 5.93 0.45
C LEU A 335 1.00 4.90 -0.13
N ALA A 336 1.02 3.65 0.35
CA ALA A 336 0.06 2.62 -0.06
C ALA A 336 -1.37 2.98 0.35
N ASN A 337 -1.55 3.51 1.56
CA ASN A 337 -2.84 3.95 2.07
C ASN A 337 -3.41 5.13 1.25
N ILE A 338 -2.55 6.07 0.83
CA ILE A 338 -2.95 7.12 -0.12
C ILE A 338 -3.33 6.50 -1.48
N PHE A 339 -2.53 5.56 -2.00
CA PHE A 339 -2.79 4.88 -3.27
C PHE A 339 -4.12 4.09 -3.27
N SER A 340 -4.45 3.40 -2.18
CA SER A 340 -5.67 2.61 -2.07
C SER A 340 -6.13 2.51 -0.61
N ALA A 341 -7.44 2.69 -0.38
CA ALA A 341 -8.07 2.52 0.93
C ALA A 341 -8.02 1.07 1.44
N LYS A 342 -7.68 0.11 0.58
CA LYS A 342 -7.52 -1.31 0.90
C LYS A 342 -6.09 -1.64 1.33
N ASN A 343 -5.53 -0.79 2.18
CA ASN A 343 -4.21 -0.97 2.76
C ASN A 343 -4.24 -0.70 4.25
N GLN A 344 -3.37 -1.37 4.98
CA GLN A 344 -3.17 -1.15 6.40
C GLN A 344 -2.85 0.31 6.67
N HIS A 345 -3.52 0.85 7.68
CA HIS A 345 -3.14 2.12 8.26
C HIS A 345 -2.08 1.85 9.33
N LEU A 346 -1.00 2.63 9.30
CA LEU A 346 0.17 2.44 10.14
C LEU A 346 0.65 3.79 10.63
N GLU A 347 0.85 3.89 11.94
CA GLU A 347 1.42 5.05 12.62
C GLU A 347 2.78 4.68 13.24
N ILE A 348 3.65 5.67 13.42
CA ILE A 348 4.83 5.51 14.28
C ILE A 348 4.49 6.06 15.66
N ARG A 349 4.65 5.22 16.69
CA ARG A 349 4.67 5.62 18.09
C ARG A 349 6.11 5.68 18.58
N TRP A 350 6.46 6.76 19.27
CA TRP A 350 7.81 6.95 19.79
C TRP A 350 7.83 6.65 21.29
N VAL A 351 8.65 5.69 21.70
CA VAL A 351 8.85 5.33 23.10
C VAL A 351 10.22 5.78 23.59
N GLN A 352 10.31 6.25 24.83
CA GLN A 352 11.59 6.72 25.37
C GLN A 352 12.46 5.53 25.77
N GLY A 353 13.64 5.42 25.14
CA GLY A 353 14.65 4.43 25.48
C GLY A 353 15.85 5.03 26.23
N PRO A 354 16.75 4.19 26.78
CA PRO A 354 17.92 4.62 27.54
C PRO A 354 18.96 5.30 26.65
N THR A 355 18.96 5.00 25.35
CA THR A 355 19.87 5.58 24.36
C THR A 355 19.16 6.53 23.39
N GLY A 356 17.95 6.99 23.75
CA GLY A 356 17.11 7.87 22.93
C GLY A 356 15.77 7.25 22.53
N PRO A 357 14.94 8.02 21.81
CA PRO A 357 13.60 7.58 21.40
C PRO A 357 13.67 6.43 20.38
N HIS A 358 12.69 5.54 20.43
CA HIS A 358 12.60 4.41 19.52
C HIS A 358 11.26 4.37 18.82
N ALA A 359 11.29 4.13 17.51
CA ALA A 359 10.11 3.97 16.69
C ALA A 359 9.46 2.60 16.95
N LEU A 360 8.16 2.60 17.18
CA LEU A 360 7.31 1.44 17.27
C LEU A 360 6.23 1.57 16.21
N LEU A 361 6.08 0.57 15.34
CA LEU A 361 5.03 0.60 14.31
C LEU A 361 3.72 0.16 14.95
N ALA A 362 2.72 1.03 14.91
CA ALA A 362 1.36 0.77 15.35
C ALA A 362 0.49 0.57 14.11
N CYS A 363 0.19 -0.69 13.83
CA CYS A 363 -0.46 -1.14 12.61
C CYS A 363 -1.92 -1.49 12.92
N ASP A 364 -2.89 -0.86 12.26
CA ASP A 364 -4.30 -1.19 12.51
C ASP A 364 -4.59 -2.64 12.10
N TRP A 365 -5.30 -3.36 12.97
CA TRP A 365 -5.65 -4.75 12.73
C TRP A 365 -6.87 -4.86 11.81
N LYS A 366 -6.77 -5.70 10.77
CA LYS A 366 -7.89 -5.97 9.86
C LYS A 366 -8.57 -7.29 10.21
N ASN A 367 -9.80 -7.19 10.71
CA ASN A 367 -10.62 -8.38 10.96
C ASN A 367 -10.93 -9.14 9.67
N GLY A 368 -10.99 -10.46 9.78
CA GLY A 368 -11.22 -11.36 8.64
C GLY A 368 -10.06 -11.48 7.64
N LEU A 369 -8.89 -10.87 7.92
CA LEU A 369 -7.72 -10.93 7.06
C LEU A 369 -7.25 -12.38 6.86
N LYS A 370 -7.18 -12.81 5.59
CA LYS A 370 -6.60 -14.08 5.17
C LYS A 370 -5.33 -13.79 4.37
N GLU A 371 -4.16 -14.08 4.93
CA GLU A 371 -2.87 -13.98 4.22
C GLU A 371 -2.89 -14.76 2.90
N LEU A 372 -2.23 -14.22 1.85
CA LEU A 372 -2.14 -14.87 0.54
C LEU A 372 -1.43 -16.23 0.61
N LYS A 373 -0.64 -16.48 1.65
CA LYS A 373 -0.03 -17.78 1.95
C LYS A 373 -1.02 -18.95 1.90
N LYS A 374 -2.27 -18.71 2.31
CA LYS A 374 -3.34 -19.71 2.27
C LYS A 374 -3.74 -20.11 0.84
N PHE A 375 -3.45 -19.28 -0.16
CA PHE A 375 -3.88 -19.44 -1.55
C PHE A 375 -2.71 -19.63 -2.52
N LEU A 376 -1.48 -19.27 -2.12
CA LEU A 376 -0.32 -19.29 -3.01
C LEU A 376 0.20 -20.71 -3.34
N VAL A 377 0.41 -21.01 -4.63
CA VAL A 377 1.04 -22.23 -5.17
C VAL A 377 2.20 -21.86 -6.11
N GLY A 378 3.29 -22.65 -6.13
CA GLY A 378 4.47 -22.43 -7.00
C GLY A 378 5.33 -21.21 -6.63
N GLY A 379 5.09 -20.63 -5.45
CA GLY A 379 5.71 -19.40 -4.99
C GLY A 379 6.99 -19.57 -4.18
N ASP A 380 7.67 -20.71 -4.30
CA ASP A 380 8.89 -21.04 -3.58
C ASP A 380 10.16 -20.69 -4.37
N GLY A 381 11.28 -20.63 -3.64
CA GLY A 381 12.58 -20.35 -4.25
C GLY A 381 13.02 -21.50 -5.17
N PRO A 382 13.81 -21.23 -6.22
CA PRO A 382 14.59 -20.01 -6.41
C PRO A 382 13.97 -18.94 -7.32
N ASN A 383 12.80 -19.18 -7.94
CA ASN A 383 12.24 -18.27 -8.95
C ASN A 383 11.06 -17.42 -8.42
N TYR A 384 10.41 -17.82 -7.31
CA TYR A 384 9.29 -17.09 -6.71
C TYR A 384 8.22 -16.66 -7.73
N GLN A 385 7.64 -17.63 -8.44
CA GLN A 385 6.64 -17.40 -9.50
C GLN A 385 5.27 -17.98 -9.13
N GLY A 386 4.78 -17.60 -7.95
CA GLY A 386 3.53 -18.13 -7.43
C GLY A 386 2.27 -17.59 -8.10
N VAL A 387 1.19 -18.38 -7.99
CA VAL A 387 -0.17 -18.05 -8.43
C VAL A 387 -1.13 -18.32 -7.26
N LEU A 388 -2.19 -17.51 -7.13
CA LEU A 388 -3.21 -17.70 -6.10
C LEU A 388 -4.27 -18.68 -6.60
N VAL A 389 -4.67 -19.65 -5.77
CA VAL A 389 -5.73 -20.62 -6.05
C VAL A 389 -6.70 -20.68 -4.87
N ALA A 390 -7.99 -20.88 -5.16
CA ALA A 390 -9.02 -20.91 -4.12
C ALA A 390 -8.88 -22.14 -3.20
N ASP A 391 -8.57 -23.30 -3.77
CA ASP A 391 -8.28 -24.53 -3.05
C ASP A 391 -7.07 -25.23 -3.65
N LYS A 392 -6.05 -25.46 -2.81
CA LYS A 392 -4.80 -26.14 -3.21
C LYS A 392 -5.01 -27.63 -3.48
N ASN A 393 -6.11 -28.21 -3.02
CA ASN A 393 -6.42 -29.62 -3.17
C ASN A 393 -7.26 -29.92 -4.42
N THR A 394 -7.88 -28.90 -5.03
CA THR A 394 -8.61 -29.09 -6.30
C THR A 394 -7.66 -29.38 -7.47
N GLN A 395 -8.07 -30.29 -8.34
CA GLN A 395 -7.36 -30.62 -9.58
C GLN A 395 -8.32 -30.55 -10.77
N PRO A 396 -7.98 -29.80 -11.84
CA PRO A 396 -6.86 -28.86 -11.93
C PRO A 396 -7.04 -27.71 -10.95
N GLN A 397 -5.92 -27.23 -10.42
CA GLN A 397 -5.92 -25.97 -9.71
C GLN A 397 -6.25 -24.84 -10.69
N ARG A 398 -7.17 -23.96 -10.29
CA ARG A 398 -7.58 -22.78 -11.06
C ARG A 398 -7.17 -21.53 -10.33
N ALA A 399 -6.67 -20.56 -11.08
CA ALA A 399 -6.30 -19.27 -10.54
C ALA A 399 -7.51 -18.59 -9.91
N MET A 400 -7.32 -18.08 -8.71
CA MET A 400 -8.32 -17.33 -7.98
C MET A 400 -8.44 -15.93 -8.56
N ASP A 401 -9.66 -15.50 -8.87
CA ASP A 401 -9.94 -14.09 -9.14
C ASP A 401 -9.99 -13.33 -7.81
N VAL A 402 -9.15 -12.31 -7.68
CA VAL A 402 -9.07 -11.47 -6.48
C VAL A 402 -9.33 -10.03 -6.91
N PRO A 403 -10.50 -9.47 -6.58
CA PRO A 403 -10.86 -8.12 -6.99
C PRO A 403 -9.81 -7.09 -6.58
N ARG A 404 -9.49 -6.19 -7.51
CA ARG A 404 -8.56 -5.05 -7.33
C ARG A 404 -7.12 -5.47 -7.04
N LEU A 405 -6.74 -6.73 -7.27
CA LEU A 405 -5.36 -7.19 -7.10
C LEU A 405 -4.42 -6.50 -8.10
N GLY A 406 -4.77 -6.53 -9.39
CA GLY A 406 -3.90 -6.10 -10.50
C GLY A 406 -3.46 -4.64 -10.39
N ARG A 407 -4.35 -3.75 -9.92
CA ARG A 407 -4.05 -2.30 -9.80
C ARG A 407 -2.86 -1.99 -8.88
N ASN A 408 -2.54 -2.87 -7.93
CA ASN A 408 -1.47 -2.66 -6.96
C ASN A 408 -0.08 -2.98 -7.50
N LEU A 409 0.03 -3.64 -8.66
CA LEU A 409 1.32 -3.99 -9.28
C LEU A 409 2.22 -2.77 -9.46
N ILE A 410 1.69 -1.73 -10.10
CA ILE A 410 2.49 -0.54 -10.42
C ILE A 410 2.96 0.17 -9.16
N PHE A 411 2.15 0.19 -8.10
CA PHE A 411 2.54 0.78 -6.84
C PHE A 411 3.71 0.01 -6.20
N CYS A 412 3.64 -1.33 -6.18
CA CYS A 412 4.73 -2.16 -5.66
C CYS A 412 6.04 -1.98 -6.45
N ILE A 413 5.93 -1.82 -7.78
CA ILE A 413 7.08 -1.48 -8.66
C ILE A 413 7.60 -0.07 -8.36
N ALA A 414 6.71 0.93 -8.21
CA ALA A 414 7.06 2.33 -8.00
C ALA A 414 7.83 2.56 -6.70
N ILE A 415 7.45 1.84 -5.64
CA ILE A 415 8.17 1.90 -4.36
C ILE A 415 9.34 0.91 -4.31
N GLY A 416 9.53 0.05 -5.32
CA GLY A 416 10.62 -0.93 -5.35
C GLY A 416 10.55 -1.98 -4.24
N ASP A 417 9.36 -2.33 -3.75
CA ASP A 417 9.19 -3.30 -2.66
C ASP A 417 9.40 -4.74 -3.15
N ARG A 418 10.65 -5.16 -3.19
CA ARG A 418 11.08 -6.50 -3.63
C ARG A 418 10.47 -7.65 -2.82
N ASP A 419 10.12 -7.42 -1.55
CA ASP A 419 9.46 -8.43 -0.71
C ASP A 419 7.93 -8.28 -0.74
N GLY A 420 7.38 -7.54 -1.72
CA GLY A 420 5.98 -7.12 -1.82
C GLY A 420 4.95 -8.17 -1.41
N ILE A 421 4.89 -9.32 -2.09
CA ILE A 421 3.97 -10.43 -1.72
C ILE A 421 4.53 -11.29 -0.57
N GLY A 422 5.85 -11.29 -0.41
CA GLY A 422 6.59 -12.13 0.52
C GLY A 422 6.91 -13.51 -0.07
N LYS A 423 7.96 -14.13 0.46
CA LYS A 423 8.45 -15.46 0.04
C LYS A 423 7.32 -16.51 -0.01
N ASN A 424 6.40 -16.50 0.94
CA ASN A 424 5.30 -17.47 1.03
C ASN A 424 3.93 -16.82 0.81
N GLY A 425 3.85 -15.57 0.37
CA GLY A 425 2.57 -14.84 0.31
C GLY A 425 2.09 -14.29 1.66
N GLN A 426 2.99 -14.11 2.63
CA GLN A 426 2.62 -13.70 3.99
C GLN A 426 2.49 -12.18 4.18
N ASN A 427 2.99 -11.36 3.23
CA ASN A 427 3.06 -9.91 3.40
C ASN A 427 1.82 -9.19 2.86
N LYS A 428 0.88 -9.92 2.23
CA LYS A 428 -0.36 -9.37 1.66
C LYS A 428 -1.49 -10.37 1.90
N GLY A 429 -2.74 -9.95 1.74
CA GLY A 429 -3.89 -10.81 2.05
C GLY A 429 -5.17 -10.40 1.35
N ILE A 430 -6.24 -11.07 1.76
CA ILE A 430 -7.61 -10.79 1.35
C ILE A 430 -8.41 -10.41 2.59
N ALA A 431 -9.12 -9.28 2.51
CA ALA A 431 -10.04 -8.82 3.54
C ALA A 431 -11.28 -8.22 2.86
N ASP A 432 -12.46 -8.46 3.44
CA ASP A 432 -13.76 -8.07 2.85
C ASP A 432 -13.95 -8.55 1.39
N GLY A 433 -13.36 -9.70 1.05
CA GLY A 433 -13.45 -10.28 -0.30
C GLY A 433 -12.54 -9.66 -1.36
N GLU A 434 -11.69 -8.69 -1.00
CA GLU A 434 -10.81 -7.97 -1.95
C GLU A 434 -9.35 -8.02 -1.49
N PHE A 435 -8.42 -7.65 -2.37
CA PHE A 435 -7.00 -7.50 -2.01
C PHE A 435 -6.82 -6.50 -0.87
N TYR A 436 -5.97 -6.85 0.11
CA TYR A 436 -5.59 -5.99 1.22
C TYR A 436 -4.06 -5.99 1.39
N GLY A 437 -3.46 -4.81 1.27
CA GLY A 437 -2.01 -4.64 1.45
C GLY A 437 -1.61 -4.31 2.88
N PHE A 438 -0.55 -4.95 3.37
CA PHE A 438 0.10 -4.64 4.64
C PHE A 438 1.60 -4.95 4.49
N ASP A 439 2.42 -4.72 5.53
CA ASP A 439 3.82 -5.14 5.56
C ASP A 439 4.68 -4.70 4.36
N TYR A 440 4.76 -3.38 4.13
CA TYR A 440 5.61 -2.76 3.11
C TYR A 440 7.02 -2.50 3.66
N GLY A 441 7.75 -3.56 4.03
CA GLY A 441 9.01 -3.44 4.79
C GLY A 441 10.27 -3.07 4.00
N LYS A 442 10.23 -3.20 2.65
CA LYS A 442 11.40 -3.03 1.78
C LYS A 442 11.29 -1.96 0.65
N PRO A 443 10.49 -0.89 0.79
CA PRO A 443 10.42 0.14 -0.24
C PRO A 443 11.75 0.92 -0.33
N TYR A 444 12.11 1.33 -1.55
CA TYR A 444 13.25 2.19 -1.87
C TYR A 444 14.61 1.62 -1.45
N GLU A 445 14.73 0.31 -1.27
CA GLU A 445 16.02 -0.37 -1.09
C GLU A 445 16.63 -0.79 -2.44
N GLY A 446 17.83 -0.30 -2.75
CA GLY A 446 18.60 -0.72 -3.94
C GLY A 446 18.14 -0.07 -5.25
N GLY A 447 18.61 -0.60 -6.38
CA GLY A 447 18.37 -0.01 -7.71
C GLY A 447 16.96 -0.22 -8.30
N GLY A 448 16.12 -1.00 -7.63
CA GLY A 448 14.80 -1.37 -8.12
C GLY A 448 14.83 -2.12 -9.46
N VAL A 449 13.67 -2.26 -10.09
CA VAL A 449 13.50 -2.85 -11.45
C VAL A 449 13.03 -1.82 -12.49
N ILE A 450 12.93 -0.56 -12.08
CA ILE A 450 12.26 0.47 -12.87
C ILE A 450 12.98 0.81 -14.18
N SER A 451 14.30 0.58 -14.24
CA SER A 451 15.10 0.83 -15.44
C SER A 451 14.74 -0.10 -16.61
N THR A 452 14.21 -1.29 -16.32
CA THR A 452 13.82 -2.31 -17.30
C THR A 452 12.31 -2.46 -17.44
N LEU A 453 11.53 -1.60 -16.78
CA LEU A 453 10.06 -1.61 -16.87
C LEU A 453 9.61 -1.26 -18.29
N THR A 454 8.75 -2.10 -18.85
CA THR A 454 8.09 -1.93 -20.14
C THR A 454 6.61 -1.59 -19.97
N ASP A 455 5.99 -1.12 -21.05
CA ASP A 455 4.61 -0.63 -21.07
C ASP A 455 3.54 -1.73 -20.87
N ASP A 456 3.96 -2.98 -20.72
CA ASP A 456 3.15 -4.16 -20.39
C ASP A 456 3.27 -4.60 -18.91
N PHE A 457 3.87 -3.74 -18.08
CA PHE A 457 4.20 -3.95 -16.67
C PHE A 457 5.29 -5.00 -16.41
N MET A 458 6.00 -5.44 -17.44
CA MET A 458 7.05 -6.44 -17.29
C MET A 458 8.38 -5.76 -17.01
N PHE A 459 9.26 -6.46 -16.32
CA PHE A 459 10.59 -5.97 -15.97
C PHE A 459 11.55 -7.15 -15.84
N VAL A 460 12.84 -6.88 -15.95
CA VAL A 460 13.88 -7.87 -15.72
C VAL A 460 14.29 -7.82 -14.26
N ASP A 461 14.13 -8.94 -13.55
CA ASP A 461 14.77 -9.15 -12.25
C ASP A 461 16.17 -9.75 -12.51
N PRO A 462 17.24 -8.93 -12.45
CA PRO A 462 18.59 -9.38 -12.80
C PRO A 462 19.10 -10.51 -11.89
N LEU A 463 18.55 -10.64 -10.68
CA LEU A 463 18.97 -11.63 -9.70
C LEU A 463 18.17 -12.93 -9.81
N ALA A 464 16.97 -12.88 -10.38
CA ALA A 464 16.25 -14.07 -10.84
C ALA A 464 16.97 -14.80 -11.98
N SER A 465 17.75 -14.07 -12.78
CA SER A 465 18.54 -14.61 -13.90
C SER A 465 19.92 -15.16 -13.49
N ALA A 466 20.35 -14.99 -12.24
CA ALA A 466 21.66 -15.46 -11.78
C ALA A 466 21.77 -17.00 -11.79
N PRO A 467 22.95 -17.61 -11.96
CA PRO A 467 23.11 -19.07 -11.87
C PRO A 467 22.67 -19.63 -10.51
N SER A 468 22.06 -20.81 -10.47
CA SER A 468 21.47 -21.42 -9.25
C SER A 468 22.43 -21.52 -8.07
N PHE A 469 23.74 -21.70 -8.30
CA PHE A 469 24.75 -21.79 -7.24
C PHE A 469 25.06 -20.44 -6.55
N THR A 470 24.81 -19.29 -7.18
CA THR A 470 24.98 -17.96 -6.55
C THR A 470 23.70 -17.46 -5.86
N ARG A 471 22.57 -18.15 -6.06
CA ARG A 471 21.24 -17.75 -5.56
C ARG A 471 21.04 -17.85 -4.06
N VAL A 472 21.93 -18.51 -3.33
CA VAL A 472 21.83 -18.61 -1.86
C VAL A 472 21.91 -17.23 -1.19
N ILE A 473 22.73 -16.32 -1.74
CA ILE A 473 22.92 -14.96 -1.23
C ILE A 473 22.01 -13.96 -1.97
N THR A 474 21.84 -14.10 -3.29
CA THR A 474 21.08 -13.14 -4.12
C THR A 474 19.57 -13.24 -3.97
N ARG A 475 19.02 -14.36 -3.46
CA ARG A 475 17.57 -14.54 -3.19
C ARG A 475 16.95 -13.52 -2.23
N HIS A 476 17.77 -12.83 -1.44
CA HIS A 476 17.31 -11.76 -0.55
C HIS A 476 17.05 -10.44 -1.29
N PHE A 477 17.39 -10.37 -2.58
CA PHE A 477 17.31 -9.19 -3.42
C PHE A 477 16.37 -9.34 -4.62
N MET A 478 15.74 -10.51 -4.79
CA MET A 478 14.78 -10.81 -5.85
C MET A 478 13.37 -10.30 -5.52
N TYR A 479 12.59 -10.01 -6.57
CA TYR A 479 11.18 -9.64 -6.48
C TYR A 479 10.33 -10.90 -6.29
N ARG A 480 9.64 -11.00 -5.16
CA ARG A 480 8.98 -12.25 -4.75
C ARG A 480 7.52 -12.28 -5.15
N ASN A 481 7.15 -13.29 -5.94
CA ASN A 481 5.77 -13.64 -6.27
C ASN A 481 4.96 -12.53 -6.95
N PHE A 482 5.61 -11.62 -7.68
CA PHE A 482 4.93 -10.57 -8.44
C PHE A 482 4.02 -11.13 -9.56
N THR A 483 4.24 -12.38 -9.97
CA THR A 483 3.39 -13.12 -10.93
C THR A 483 1.92 -13.16 -10.52
N VAL A 484 1.59 -13.06 -9.22
CA VAL A 484 0.19 -13.03 -8.74
C VAL A 484 -0.61 -11.86 -9.31
N PHE A 485 0.04 -10.76 -9.66
CA PHE A 485 -0.64 -9.57 -10.19
C PHE A 485 -0.97 -9.67 -11.68
N TYR A 486 -0.33 -10.57 -12.42
CA TYR A 486 -0.42 -10.61 -13.89
C TYR A 486 -1.62 -11.40 -14.40
N ASP A 487 -2.25 -12.24 -13.57
CA ASP A 487 -3.46 -12.98 -13.94
C ASP A 487 -4.75 -12.17 -13.72
N ASN A 488 -4.72 -10.90 -14.16
CA ASN A 488 -5.83 -9.96 -14.11
C ASN A 488 -5.89 -9.18 -15.45
N PRO A 489 -7.03 -8.55 -15.77
CA PRO A 489 -7.14 -7.69 -16.95
C PRO A 489 -6.05 -6.61 -16.99
N PHE A 490 -5.62 -6.24 -18.20
CA PHE A 490 -4.61 -5.20 -18.37
C PHE A 490 -5.12 -3.84 -17.89
N SER A 491 -6.40 -3.56 -18.17
CA SER A 491 -7.09 -2.38 -17.70
C SER A 491 -7.08 -2.23 -16.18
N GLU A 492 -7.17 -3.32 -15.43
CA GLU A 492 -7.07 -3.26 -13.97
C GLU A 492 -5.68 -2.79 -13.51
N ARG A 493 -4.62 -3.24 -14.18
CA ARG A 493 -3.26 -2.76 -13.92
C ARG A 493 -3.11 -1.28 -14.29
N MET A 494 -3.69 -0.86 -15.41
CA MET A 494 -3.72 0.55 -15.85
C MET A 494 -4.52 1.47 -14.92
N PHE A 495 -5.59 0.98 -14.29
CA PHE A 495 -6.30 1.71 -13.24
C PHE A 495 -5.32 2.21 -12.17
N GLY A 496 -4.40 1.33 -11.74
CA GLY A 496 -3.34 1.69 -10.80
C GLY A 496 -2.42 2.79 -11.32
N VAL A 497 -2.10 2.79 -12.62
CA VAL A 497 -1.24 3.82 -13.23
C VAL A 497 -1.92 5.19 -13.18
N HIS A 498 -3.23 5.27 -13.42
CA HIS A 498 -3.98 6.52 -13.32
C HIS A 498 -4.01 7.06 -11.89
N VAL A 499 -4.23 6.18 -10.89
CA VAL A 499 -4.18 6.55 -9.48
C VAL A 499 -2.80 7.05 -9.08
N LEU A 500 -1.74 6.34 -9.50
CA LEU A 500 -0.36 6.76 -9.23
C LEU A 500 -0.02 8.08 -9.92
N ARG A 501 -0.44 8.30 -11.18
CA ARG A 501 -0.28 9.58 -11.87
C ARG A 501 -0.90 10.72 -11.07
N LYS A 502 -2.11 10.53 -10.54
CA LYS A 502 -2.76 11.54 -9.69
C LYS A 502 -1.96 11.84 -8.43
N MET A 503 -1.36 10.84 -7.80
CA MET A 503 -0.44 11.05 -6.68
C MET A 503 0.81 11.83 -7.11
N ILE A 504 1.34 11.56 -8.31
CA ILE A 504 2.58 12.17 -8.81
C ILE A 504 2.36 13.64 -9.22
N THR A 505 1.41 13.88 -10.12
CA THR A 505 1.21 15.15 -10.82
C THR A 505 0.03 15.95 -10.29
N GLY A 506 -0.93 15.31 -9.60
CA GLY A 506 -2.19 15.94 -9.20
C GLY A 506 -3.22 16.03 -10.33
N GLU A 507 -2.90 15.56 -11.53
CA GLU A 507 -3.78 15.66 -12.70
C GLU A 507 -4.67 14.43 -12.85
N ASN A 508 -5.89 14.64 -13.34
CA ASN A 508 -6.78 13.56 -13.76
C ASN A 508 -6.46 13.15 -15.21
N PRO A 509 -6.73 11.91 -15.63
CA PRO A 509 -6.73 11.55 -17.05
C PRO A 509 -7.89 12.27 -17.78
N PRO A 510 -7.89 12.26 -19.13
CA PRO A 510 -9.00 12.82 -19.93
C PRO A 510 -10.36 12.23 -19.54
N ASP A 511 -11.44 12.99 -19.73
CA ASP A 511 -12.80 12.60 -19.30
C ASP A 511 -13.25 11.27 -19.91
N GLU A 512 -12.96 11.03 -21.19
CA GLU A 512 -13.28 9.76 -21.86
C GLU A 512 -12.60 8.55 -21.17
N VAL A 513 -11.36 8.73 -20.72
CA VAL A 513 -10.65 7.69 -19.95
C VAL A 513 -11.30 7.52 -18.58
N LEU A 514 -11.62 8.62 -17.88
CA LEU A 514 -12.30 8.57 -16.58
C LEU A 514 -13.62 7.79 -16.66
N GLU A 515 -14.45 8.10 -17.66
CA GLU A 515 -15.75 7.46 -17.88
C GLU A 515 -15.62 5.97 -18.19
N SER A 516 -14.53 5.56 -18.84
CA SER A 516 -14.28 4.16 -19.18
C SER A 516 -13.91 3.27 -17.99
N TYR A 517 -13.48 3.85 -16.86
CA TYR A 517 -13.09 3.12 -15.65
C TYR A 517 -14.09 3.36 -14.50
N PRO A 518 -14.96 2.38 -14.19
CA PRO A 518 -15.85 2.48 -13.04
C PRO A 518 -15.07 2.75 -11.75
N SER A 519 -15.56 3.67 -10.92
CA SER A 519 -14.98 4.10 -9.64
C SER A 519 -13.64 4.85 -9.69
N LEU A 520 -13.02 5.07 -10.86
CA LEU A 520 -11.74 5.79 -10.94
C LEU A 520 -11.87 7.20 -10.39
N GLN A 521 -12.91 7.95 -10.78
CA GLN A 521 -13.15 9.31 -10.30
C GLN A 521 -13.20 9.41 -8.76
N GLN A 522 -13.86 8.45 -8.10
CA GLN A 522 -13.95 8.40 -6.64
C GLN A 522 -12.58 8.16 -6.00
N GLU A 523 -11.76 7.26 -6.56
CA GLU A 523 -10.40 7.01 -6.06
C GLU A 523 -9.48 8.21 -6.29
N LEU A 524 -9.58 8.89 -7.45
CA LEU A 524 -8.80 10.10 -7.72
C LEU A 524 -9.20 11.26 -6.80
N GLN A 525 -10.49 11.39 -6.47
CA GLN A 525 -10.97 12.35 -5.48
C GLN A 525 -10.44 12.01 -4.09
N ARG A 526 -10.45 10.73 -3.69
CA ARG A 526 -9.86 10.29 -2.42
C ARG A 526 -8.37 10.65 -2.34
N VAL A 527 -7.58 10.35 -3.37
CA VAL A 527 -6.17 10.75 -3.45
C VAL A 527 -6.04 12.27 -3.32
N GLN A 528 -6.86 13.04 -4.03
CA GLN A 528 -6.86 14.50 -3.95
C GLN A 528 -7.13 15.01 -2.53
N THR A 529 -8.10 14.41 -1.81
CA THR A 529 -8.42 14.78 -0.42
C THR A 529 -7.33 14.39 0.57
N MET A 530 -6.60 13.31 0.29
CA MET A 530 -5.47 12.86 1.11
C MET A 530 -4.15 13.56 0.76
N THR A 531 -4.11 14.32 -0.33
CA THR A 531 -2.92 15.07 -0.74
C THR A 531 -2.75 16.27 0.19
N PRO A 532 -1.64 16.38 0.96
CA PRO A 532 -1.41 17.51 1.84
C PRO A 532 -1.38 18.82 1.05
N LYS A 533 -2.08 19.84 1.53
CA LYS A 533 -1.98 21.18 0.95
C LYS A 533 -0.76 21.90 1.48
N GLN A 534 -0.18 22.76 0.64
CA GLN A 534 1.03 23.49 0.99
C GLN A 534 0.80 24.46 2.16
N GLU A 535 -0.37 25.09 2.19
CA GLU A 535 -0.80 26.01 3.26
C GLU A 535 -0.98 25.29 4.59
N GLU A 536 -1.55 24.09 4.57
CA GLU A 536 -1.72 23.25 5.76
C GLU A 536 -0.35 22.82 6.32
N LEU A 537 0.59 22.40 5.45
CA LEU A 537 1.96 22.08 5.86
C LEU A 537 2.71 23.30 6.41
N LEU A 538 2.53 24.48 5.80
CA LEU A 538 3.12 25.73 6.29
C LEU A 538 2.57 26.10 7.67
N SER A 539 1.25 25.96 7.86
CA SER A 539 0.58 26.18 9.14
C SER A 539 1.15 25.27 10.24
N ARG A 540 1.24 23.96 9.95
CA ARG A 540 1.81 22.98 10.89
C ARG A 540 3.27 23.30 11.23
N CYS A 541 4.12 23.60 10.24
CA CYS A 541 5.51 24.00 10.47
C CYS A 541 5.63 25.27 11.34
N SER A 542 4.82 26.28 11.05
CA SER A 542 4.79 27.55 11.78
C SER A 542 4.31 27.36 13.22
N GLY A 543 3.32 26.49 13.44
CA GLY A 543 2.87 26.09 14.77
C GLY A 543 3.97 25.42 15.58
N LEU A 544 4.71 24.47 14.98
CA LEU A 544 5.85 23.81 15.63
C LEU A 544 6.96 24.79 15.99
N ARG A 545 7.20 25.80 15.13
CA ARG A 545 8.22 26.83 15.35
C ARG A 545 8.01 27.56 16.68
N ALA A 546 6.76 27.79 17.09
CA ALA A 546 6.42 28.48 18.34
C ALA A 546 6.80 27.70 19.62
N TYR A 547 6.96 26.37 19.53
CA TYR A 547 7.39 25.53 20.65
C TYR A 547 8.91 25.43 20.80
N CYS A 548 9.67 26.00 19.86
CA CYS A 548 11.12 25.95 19.86
C CYS A 548 11.72 27.28 20.36
N SER A 549 12.72 27.18 21.23
CA SER A 549 13.48 28.34 21.71
C SER A 549 14.12 29.09 20.54
N GLU A 550 14.12 30.42 20.61
CA GLU A 550 14.76 31.27 19.62
C GLU A 550 16.23 30.90 19.43
N GLY A 551 16.67 30.81 18.18
CA GLY A 551 18.04 30.44 17.82
C GLY A 551 18.40 28.95 17.90
N SER A 552 17.56 28.09 18.48
CA SER A 552 17.79 26.64 18.57
C SER A 552 17.90 25.96 17.19
N GLU A 553 18.61 24.83 17.13
CA GLU A 553 18.78 24.06 15.89
C GLU A 553 17.45 23.61 15.27
N TYR A 554 16.51 23.17 16.11
CA TYR A 554 15.15 22.80 15.71
C TYR A 554 14.38 23.97 15.09
N ARG A 555 14.50 25.17 15.66
CA ARG A 555 13.84 26.35 15.12
C ARG A 555 14.45 26.76 13.79
N ASN A 556 15.78 26.72 13.65
CA ASN A 556 16.45 27.02 12.39
C ASN A 556 16.09 26.02 11.29
N LEU A 557 15.88 24.74 11.65
CA LEU A 557 15.36 23.74 10.73
C LEU A 557 13.94 24.07 10.26
N LEU A 558 13.03 24.39 11.19
CA LEU A 558 11.65 24.77 10.87
C LEU A 558 11.56 26.07 10.06
N ASP A 559 12.40 27.06 10.35
CA ASP A 559 12.51 28.29 9.56
C ASP A 559 12.78 27.98 8.09
N ARG A 560 13.74 27.09 7.81
CA ARG A 560 14.03 26.65 6.43
C ARG A 560 12.83 25.97 5.77
N TYR A 561 12.12 25.09 6.48
CA TYR A 561 10.92 24.42 5.95
C TYR A 561 9.78 25.42 5.69
N CYS A 562 9.48 26.32 6.63
CA CYS A 562 8.47 27.37 6.45
C CYS A 562 8.77 28.23 5.23
N PHE A 563 10.02 28.68 5.09
CA PHE A 563 10.41 29.49 3.94
C PHE A 563 10.28 28.74 2.63
N GLN A 564 10.75 27.49 2.58
CA GLN A 564 10.61 26.64 1.40
C GLN A 564 9.15 26.42 1.01
N LEU A 565 8.28 26.09 1.97
CA LEU A 565 6.83 25.95 1.77
C LEU A 565 6.15 27.26 1.37
N ALA A 566 6.70 28.42 1.72
CA ALA A 566 6.14 29.70 1.33
C ALA A 566 6.58 30.18 -0.06
N THR A 567 7.70 29.65 -0.59
CA THR A 567 8.38 30.17 -1.79
C THR A 567 8.44 29.22 -2.96
N LYS A 568 8.44 27.90 -2.72
CA LYS A 568 8.50 26.88 -3.76
C LYS A 568 7.12 26.33 -4.07
N ASP A 569 6.89 25.99 -5.32
CA ASP A 569 5.73 25.21 -5.72
C ASP A 569 6.12 23.73 -5.74
N TYR A 570 5.65 22.98 -4.74
CA TYR A 570 5.96 21.57 -4.61
C TYR A 570 4.95 20.72 -5.36
N GLN A 571 5.45 19.83 -6.22
CA GLN A 571 4.64 18.79 -6.84
C GLN A 571 3.89 17.96 -5.77
N PRO A 572 2.66 17.49 -6.04
CA PRO A 572 1.85 16.76 -5.07
C PRO A 572 2.60 15.64 -4.35
N PHE A 573 3.37 14.83 -5.09
CA PHE A 573 4.12 13.73 -4.50
C PHE A 573 5.17 14.16 -3.47
N HIS A 574 5.81 15.31 -3.69
CA HIS A 574 6.82 15.83 -2.76
C HIS A 574 6.20 16.25 -1.44
N ARG A 575 4.94 16.69 -1.46
CA ARG A 575 4.22 17.13 -0.26
C ARG A 575 3.96 15.98 0.72
N TYR A 576 3.82 14.73 0.26
CA TYR A 576 3.76 13.56 1.14
C TYR A 576 5.04 13.39 1.96
N PHE A 577 6.21 13.53 1.33
CA PHE A 577 7.49 13.44 2.03
C PHE A 577 7.71 14.64 2.96
N ILE A 578 7.22 15.82 2.60
CA ILE A 578 7.27 16.99 3.51
C ILE A 578 6.39 16.73 4.73
N GLU A 579 5.16 16.23 4.56
CA GLU A 579 4.28 15.86 5.67
C GLU A 579 4.98 14.91 6.65
N ILE A 580 5.56 13.82 6.13
CA ILE A 580 6.27 12.82 6.95
C ILE A 580 7.46 13.45 7.70
N LYS A 581 8.18 14.38 7.08
CA LYS A 581 9.29 15.10 7.74
C LYS A 581 8.78 16.05 8.83
N VAL A 582 7.64 16.72 8.62
CA VAL A 582 7.00 17.56 9.64
C VAL A 582 6.54 16.72 10.82
N ASP A 583 5.93 15.55 10.57
CA ASP A 583 5.54 14.58 11.62
C ASP A 583 6.77 14.13 12.43
N LEU A 584 7.87 13.81 11.77
CA LEU A 584 9.11 13.39 12.43
C LEU A 584 9.73 14.53 13.26
N ILE A 585 9.74 15.77 12.76
CA ILE A 585 10.23 16.93 13.52
C ILE A 585 9.37 17.15 14.77
N GLN A 586 8.04 17.06 14.62
CA GLN A 586 7.11 17.15 15.75
C GLN A 586 7.43 16.07 16.80
N ALA A 587 7.56 14.81 16.39
CA ALA A 587 7.91 13.71 17.28
C ALA A 587 9.29 13.92 17.93
N ALA A 588 10.27 14.42 17.19
CA ALA A 588 11.60 14.70 17.70
C ALA A 588 11.59 15.78 18.80
N ILE A 589 10.77 16.83 18.65
CA ILE A 589 10.56 17.85 19.69
C ILE A 589 9.87 17.24 20.91
N GLN A 590 8.79 16.50 20.72
CA GLN A 590 7.99 15.90 21.80
C GLN A 590 8.78 14.88 22.63
N HIS A 591 9.58 14.05 21.96
CA HIS A 591 10.33 12.96 22.58
C HIS A 591 11.83 13.27 22.76
N LYS A 592 12.22 14.54 22.63
CA LYS A 592 13.61 15.01 22.85
C LYS A 592 14.65 14.17 22.07
N MET A 593 14.37 13.88 20.80
CA MET A 593 15.32 13.18 19.94
C MET A 593 16.62 14.01 19.82
N PRO A 594 17.81 13.40 19.81
CA PRO A 594 19.03 14.12 19.50
C PRO A 594 18.97 14.75 18.11
N TYR A 595 19.34 16.03 17.97
CA TYR A 595 19.22 16.75 16.69
C TYR A 595 19.99 16.06 15.55
N LEU A 596 21.20 15.55 15.81
CA LEU A 596 21.97 14.79 14.82
C LEU A 596 21.24 13.53 14.33
N GLU A 597 20.53 12.82 15.22
CA GLU A 597 19.73 11.67 14.83
C GLU A 597 18.51 12.07 13.99
N LEU A 598 17.84 13.17 14.33
CA LEU A 598 16.77 13.72 13.50
C LEU A 598 17.29 14.02 12.09
N ILE A 599 18.45 14.68 11.96
CA ILE A 599 19.03 15.00 10.66
C ILE A 599 19.40 13.74 9.87
N GLU A 600 19.95 12.70 10.51
CA GLU A 600 20.21 11.40 9.88
C GLU A 600 18.91 10.77 9.32
N ASN A 601 17.82 10.82 10.08
CA ASN A 601 16.52 10.29 9.65
C ASN A 601 15.89 11.13 8.53
N LEU A 602 15.96 12.47 8.62
CA LEU A 602 15.48 13.36 7.56
C LEU A 602 16.25 13.14 6.24
N LYS A 603 17.56 12.91 6.32
CA LYS A 603 18.38 12.57 5.16
C LYS A 603 17.94 11.25 4.53
N ALA A 604 17.69 10.22 5.32
CA ALA A 604 17.16 8.95 4.81
C ALA A 604 15.80 9.12 4.11
N ILE A 605 14.94 10.00 4.63
CA ILE A 605 13.66 10.35 3.98
C ILE A 605 13.88 11.07 2.64
N ASP A 606 14.85 11.98 2.58
CA ASP A 606 15.21 12.67 1.32
C ASP A 606 15.80 11.70 0.28
N GLU A 607 16.64 10.75 0.69
CA GLU A 607 17.16 9.69 -0.18
C GLU A 607 16.03 8.82 -0.77
N MET A 608 15.05 8.43 0.05
CA MET A 608 13.87 7.69 -0.41
C MET A 608 13.02 8.53 -1.39
N ARG A 609 12.82 9.83 -1.10
CA ARG A 609 12.13 10.75 -2.01
C ARG A 609 12.82 10.81 -3.37
N ASP A 610 14.14 10.88 -3.40
CA ASP A 610 14.90 11.01 -4.63
C ASP A 610 14.80 9.73 -5.48
N ILE A 611 14.84 8.56 -4.85
CA ILE A 611 14.58 7.27 -5.53
C ILE A 611 13.14 7.21 -6.06
N ALA A 612 12.17 7.68 -5.27
CA ALA A 612 10.77 7.74 -5.69
C ALA A 612 10.58 8.68 -6.89
N ASN A 613 11.25 9.83 -6.92
CA ASN A 613 11.21 10.75 -8.06
C ASN A 613 11.74 10.12 -9.35
N ILE A 614 12.88 9.44 -9.28
CA ILE A 614 13.44 8.71 -10.42
C ILE A 614 12.43 7.66 -10.91
N SER A 615 11.87 6.90 -9.98
CA SER A 615 10.94 5.82 -10.31
C SER A 615 9.65 6.34 -10.93
N ASN A 616 9.04 7.36 -10.32
CA ASN A 616 7.82 8.00 -10.78
C ASN A 616 7.97 8.62 -12.18
N ASN A 617 9.05 9.34 -12.43
CA ASN A 617 9.30 9.94 -13.75
C ASN A 617 9.43 8.86 -14.83
N LYS A 618 10.11 7.76 -14.52
CA LYS A 618 10.25 6.65 -15.45
C LYS A 618 8.92 5.94 -15.71
N ILE A 619 8.08 5.74 -14.69
CA ILE A 619 6.72 5.19 -14.86
C ILE A 619 5.89 6.08 -15.77
N LEU A 620 5.84 7.40 -15.52
CA LEU A 620 5.09 8.33 -16.36
C LEU A 620 5.57 8.31 -17.81
N GLN A 621 6.88 8.20 -18.02
CA GLN A 621 7.46 8.07 -19.36
C GLN A 621 7.05 6.76 -20.05
N VAL A 622 7.17 5.62 -19.36
CA VAL A 622 6.88 4.28 -19.92
C VAL A 622 5.42 4.16 -20.34
N PHE A 623 4.50 4.67 -19.52
CA PHE A 623 3.06 4.56 -19.78
C PHE A 623 2.45 5.77 -20.49
N GLN A 624 3.26 6.75 -20.93
CA GLN A 624 2.78 8.01 -21.50
C GLN A 624 1.73 7.82 -22.60
N LYS A 625 1.94 6.88 -23.52
CA LYS A 625 1.01 6.60 -24.61
C LYS A 625 -0.27 5.90 -24.12
N ARG A 626 -0.14 4.93 -23.21
CA ARG A 626 -1.28 4.15 -22.68
C ARG A 626 -2.15 4.94 -21.70
N LEU A 627 -1.63 6.01 -21.10
CA LEU A 627 -2.38 6.92 -20.21
C LEU A 627 -3.54 7.65 -20.91
N LEU A 628 -3.54 7.69 -22.24
CA LEU A 628 -4.58 8.32 -23.04
C LEU A 628 -5.64 7.34 -23.55
N LEU A 629 -5.49 6.04 -23.24
CA LEU A 629 -6.36 4.99 -23.73
C LEU A 629 -7.44 4.65 -22.69
N THR A 630 -8.63 4.39 -23.18
CA THR A 630 -9.76 3.86 -22.41
C THR A 630 -9.50 2.42 -21.96
N LYS A 631 -10.28 1.96 -20.97
CA LYS A 631 -10.27 0.57 -20.50
C LYS A 631 -10.32 -0.47 -21.63
N ASN A 632 -11.24 -0.30 -22.58
CA ASN A 632 -11.44 -1.28 -23.65
C ASN A 632 -10.29 -1.27 -24.65
N GLU A 633 -9.71 -0.11 -24.93
CA GLU A 633 -8.57 0.03 -25.84
C GLU A 633 -7.30 -0.63 -25.27
N VAL A 634 -7.04 -0.52 -23.97
CA VAL A 634 -5.88 -1.17 -23.36
C VAL A 634 -6.03 -2.70 -23.29
N ASP A 635 -7.24 -3.20 -22.99
CA ASP A 635 -7.52 -4.64 -23.00
C ASP A 635 -7.50 -5.21 -24.42
N PHE A 636 -7.95 -4.44 -25.41
CA PHE A 636 -7.83 -4.79 -26.82
C PHE A 636 -6.37 -5.01 -27.22
N LEU A 637 -5.47 -4.07 -26.88
CA LEU A 637 -4.05 -4.20 -27.20
C LEU A 637 -3.43 -5.45 -26.54
N ASP A 638 -3.68 -5.67 -25.26
CA ASP A 638 -3.17 -6.86 -24.54
C ASP A 638 -3.64 -8.17 -25.19
N LYS A 639 -4.91 -8.26 -25.60
CA LYS A 639 -5.46 -9.44 -26.26
C LYS A 639 -4.88 -9.63 -27.66
N LEU A 640 -4.77 -8.57 -28.47
CA LEU A 640 -4.18 -8.64 -29.81
C LEU A 640 -2.73 -9.13 -29.74
N GLU A 641 -1.93 -8.56 -28.85
CA GLU A 641 -0.55 -8.98 -28.60
C GLU A 641 -0.48 -10.46 -28.20
N LYS A 642 -1.36 -10.92 -27.30
CA LYS A 642 -1.42 -12.33 -26.85
C LYS A 642 -1.89 -13.30 -27.92
N ILE A 643 -2.72 -12.88 -28.88
CA ILE A 643 -3.11 -13.73 -30.01
C ILE A 643 -1.94 -14.00 -30.94
N LEU A 644 -1.08 -13.00 -31.15
CA LEU A 644 0.03 -13.11 -32.09
C LEU A 644 1.31 -13.64 -31.44
N SER A 645 1.50 -13.43 -30.14
CA SER A 645 2.71 -13.82 -29.42
C SER A 645 2.66 -15.27 -28.87
N PRO A 646 3.81 -15.87 -28.53
CA PRO A 646 3.89 -17.11 -27.78
C PRO A 646 3.35 -16.94 -26.34
N VAL A 647 2.28 -17.67 -26.02
CA VAL A 647 1.54 -17.54 -24.75
C VAL A 647 1.19 -18.89 -24.14
N SER A 648 0.88 -18.88 -22.85
CA SER A 648 0.41 -20.04 -22.09
C SER A 648 -0.88 -19.71 -21.34
N ALA A 649 -1.74 -20.71 -21.23
CA ALA A 649 -2.95 -20.67 -20.40
C ALA A 649 -2.74 -21.29 -19.00
N VAL A 650 -1.51 -21.73 -18.69
CA VAL A 650 -1.12 -22.30 -17.39
C VAL A 650 0.06 -21.54 -16.78
N SER A 651 0.24 -21.66 -15.46
CA SER A 651 1.33 -21.04 -14.70
C SER A 651 2.73 -21.44 -15.19
N HIS A 652 3.77 -20.81 -14.63
CA HIS A 652 5.18 -21.10 -14.98
C HIS A 652 5.55 -22.57 -14.77
N HIS A 653 4.95 -23.20 -13.77
CA HIS A 653 5.18 -24.61 -13.42
C HIS A 653 4.24 -25.56 -14.17
N GLY A 654 3.19 -25.06 -14.81
CA GLY A 654 2.21 -25.85 -15.55
C GLY A 654 1.06 -26.41 -14.72
N ASP A 655 1.06 -26.17 -13.40
CA ASP A 655 0.15 -26.81 -12.45
C ASP A 655 -1.17 -26.06 -12.24
N VAL A 656 -1.23 -24.77 -12.62
CA VAL A 656 -2.40 -23.91 -12.37
C VAL A 656 -2.93 -23.36 -13.69
N VAL A 657 -4.23 -23.54 -13.94
CA VAL A 657 -4.97 -22.93 -15.05
C VAL A 657 -5.21 -21.45 -14.75
N LEU A 658 -4.78 -20.57 -15.65
CA LEU A 658 -4.87 -19.11 -15.50
C LEU A 658 -6.19 -18.56 -16.02
N ASN A 659 -6.63 -17.43 -15.45
CA ASN A 659 -7.79 -16.69 -15.93
C ASN A 659 -7.49 -16.01 -17.27
N HIS A 660 -6.28 -15.48 -17.43
CA HIS A 660 -5.80 -14.79 -18.61
C HIS A 660 -4.56 -15.48 -19.20
N LEU A 661 -4.41 -15.40 -20.52
CA LEU A 661 -3.19 -15.83 -21.19
C LEU A 661 -1.99 -15.00 -20.71
N ARG A 662 -0.86 -15.67 -20.44
CA ARG A 662 0.43 -15.03 -20.13
C ARG A 662 1.41 -15.20 -21.28
N PHE A 663 2.29 -14.22 -21.48
CA PHE A 663 3.42 -14.38 -22.39
C PHE A 663 4.39 -15.45 -21.85
N THR A 664 4.92 -16.27 -22.75
CA THR A 664 5.92 -17.31 -22.39
C THR A 664 7.35 -16.78 -22.47
N SER A 665 7.60 -15.88 -23.42
CA SER A 665 8.87 -15.16 -23.59
C SER A 665 8.60 -13.70 -23.90
N GLN A 666 9.37 -12.80 -23.27
CA GLN A 666 9.31 -11.37 -23.55
C GLN A 666 9.96 -11.01 -24.89
N GLN A 667 11.02 -11.72 -25.28
CA GLN A 667 11.75 -11.46 -26.52
C GLN A 667 10.94 -11.80 -27.77
N GLU A 668 9.91 -12.62 -27.62
CA GLU A 668 9.02 -13.08 -28.69
C GLU A 668 7.65 -12.37 -28.65
N ARG A 669 7.48 -11.39 -27.76
CA ARG A 669 6.28 -10.55 -27.72
C ARG A 669 6.26 -9.66 -28.97
N ILE A 670 5.06 -9.49 -29.53
CA ILE A 670 4.80 -8.59 -30.66
C ILE A 670 4.01 -7.40 -30.14
N PRO A 671 4.66 -6.31 -29.71
CA PRO A 671 3.99 -5.16 -29.13
C PRO A 671 3.19 -4.37 -30.17
N PHE A 672 2.06 -3.83 -29.75
CA PHE A 672 1.26 -2.88 -30.52
C PHE A 672 1.13 -1.56 -29.77
N GLN A 673 0.98 -0.47 -30.52
CA GLN A 673 0.68 0.85 -29.99
C GLN A 673 -0.59 1.38 -30.66
N LEU A 674 -1.39 2.10 -29.88
CA LEU A 674 -2.60 2.77 -30.34
C LEU A 674 -2.47 4.27 -30.06
N GLN A 675 -2.80 5.09 -31.04
CA GLN A 675 -2.83 6.54 -30.91
C GLN A 675 -4.15 7.08 -31.45
N ARG A 676 -4.78 7.98 -30.71
CA ARG A 676 -5.96 8.71 -31.16
C ARG A 676 -5.57 9.97 -31.90
N LEU A 677 -6.27 10.25 -33.00
CA LEU A 677 -6.14 11.48 -33.79
C LEU A 677 -7.25 12.47 -33.41
N ASP A 678 -7.05 13.74 -33.75
CA ASP A 678 -7.98 14.82 -33.41
C ASP A 678 -9.37 14.66 -34.07
N ASP A 679 -9.45 13.92 -35.18
CA ASP A 679 -10.70 13.59 -35.88
C ASP A 679 -11.46 12.40 -35.26
N GLY A 680 -10.95 11.83 -34.17
CA GLY A 680 -11.52 10.65 -33.50
C GLY A 680 -11.10 9.30 -34.11
N SER A 681 -10.35 9.29 -35.21
CA SER A 681 -9.77 8.07 -35.77
C SER A 681 -8.64 7.54 -34.89
N LEU A 682 -8.36 6.24 -35.01
CA LEU A 682 -7.30 5.55 -34.28
C LEU A 682 -6.22 5.04 -35.23
N VAL A 683 -4.96 5.22 -34.86
CA VAL A 683 -3.79 4.67 -35.55
C VAL A 683 -3.25 3.53 -34.73
N ILE A 684 -3.25 2.32 -35.32
CA ILE A 684 -2.60 1.14 -34.76
C ILE A 684 -1.24 0.94 -35.44
N THR A 685 -0.22 0.66 -34.64
CA THR A 685 1.16 0.47 -35.14
C THR A 685 1.86 -0.70 -34.46
N THR A 686 2.81 -1.31 -35.17
CA THR A 686 3.74 -2.32 -34.63
C THR A 686 5.06 -2.29 -35.43
N GLU A 687 6.18 -2.61 -34.79
CA GLU A 687 7.49 -2.65 -35.47
C GLU A 687 7.67 -3.91 -36.35
N HIS A 688 6.78 -4.90 -36.21
CA HIS A 688 6.91 -6.23 -36.79
C HIS A 688 6.26 -6.35 -38.17
N VAL A 689 7.02 -6.01 -39.22
CA VAL A 689 6.56 -6.01 -40.62
C VAL A 689 6.17 -7.40 -41.14
N GLU A 690 6.72 -8.46 -40.56
CA GLU A 690 6.49 -9.85 -40.92
C GLU A 690 5.03 -10.31 -40.68
N TYR A 691 4.28 -9.61 -39.82
CA TYR A 691 2.89 -9.94 -39.52
C TYR A 691 1.87 -9.29 -40.46
N LEU A 692 2.28 -8.51 -41.46
CA LEU A 692 1.38 -7.77 -42.35
C LEU A 692 0.28 -8.67 -42.96
N ARG A 693 0.66 -9.82 -43.54
CA ARG A 693 -0.30 -10.75 -44.16
C ARG A 693 -1.22 -11.42 -43.15
N ILE A 694 -0.72 -11.68 -41.93
CA ILE A 694 -1.51 -12.31 -40.86
C ILE A 694 -2.55 -11.31 -40.35
N LEU A 695 -2.17 -10.04 -40.18
CA LEU A 695 -3.08 -8.98 -39.74
C LEU A 695 -4.22 -8.75 -40.73
N GLU A 696 -3.91 -8.74 -42.02
CA GLU A 696 -4.93 -8.61 -43.06
C GLU A 696 -5.83 -9.86 -43.16
N SER A 697 -5.25 -11.06 -43.22
CA SER A 697 -6.05 -12.29 -43.42
C SER A 697 -6.87 -12.70 -42.20
N LYS A 698 -6.36 -12.50 -40.98
CA LYS A 698 -7.00 -12.95 -39.74
C LYS A 698 -7.97 -11.91 -39.16
N PHE A 699 -7.69 -10.62 -39.36
CA PHE A 699 -8.44 -9.52 -38.74
C PHE A 699 -8.99 -8.51 -39.74
N GLY A 700 -8.75 -8.67 -41.04
CA GLY A 700 -9.10 -7.67 -42.05
C GLY A 700 -8.35 -6.34 -41.87
N LEU A 701 -7.29 -6.32 -41.08
CA LEU A 701 -6.59 -5.10 -40.69
C LEU A 701 -5.60 -4.70 -41.79
N ARG A 702 -6.01 -3.73 -42.63
CA ARG A 702 -5.15 -3.18 -43.69
C ARG A 702 -4.11 -2.24 -43.09
N MET A 703 -2.85 -2.59 -43.26
CA MET A 703 -1.72 -1.80 -42.76
C MET A 703 -0.75 -1.43 -43.88
N GLN A 704 -0.08 -0.30 -43.71
CA GLN A 704 0.95 0.20 -44.59
C GLN A 704 2.32 0.01 -43.95
N VAL A 705 3.32 -0.35 -44.76
CA VAL A 705 4.71 -0.40 -44.32
C VAL A 705 5.28 1.01 -44.27
N THR A 706 5.83 1.39 -43.13
CA THR A 706 6.46 2.68 -42.84
C THR A 706 7.90 2.45 -42.40
N LYS A 707 8.66 3.54 -42.20
CA LYS A 707 10.02 3.48 -41.63
C LYS A 707 10.07 2.91 -40.20
N GLN A 708 8.94 2.93 -39.49
CA GLN A 708 8.83 2.53 -38.08
C GLN A 708 8.14 1.16 -37.93
N GLY A 709 7.88 0.45 -39.03
CA GLY A 709 7.14 -0.81 -39.04
C GLY A 709 5.81 -0.67 -39.77
N LEU A 710 4.75 -1.29 -39.26
CA LEU A 710 3.40 -1.24 -39.84
C LEU A 710 2.57 -0.13 -39.18
N SER A 711 1.75 0.55 -39.99
CA SER A 711 0.75 1.53 -39.52
C SER A 711 -0.59 1.35 -40.23
N GLY A 712 -1.68 1.38 -39.48
CA GLY A 712 -3.05 1.29 -39.99
C GLY A 712 -3.94 2.33 -39.34
N VAL A 713 -4.78 3.02 -40.12
CA VAL A 713 -5.76 3.99 -39.62
C VAL A 713 -7.14 3.35 -39.64
N LEU A 714 -7.84 3.46 -38.51
CA LEU A 714 -9.16 2.89 -38.28
C LEU A 714 -10.11 4.00 -37.85
N ASN A 715 -11.27 4.09 -38.50
CA ASN A 715 -12.38 4.84 -37.94
C ASN A 715 -13.01 4.09 -36.76
N GLN A 716 -13.93 4.74 -36.04
CA GLN A 716 -14.54 4.17 -34.84
C GLN A 716 -15.30 2.85 -35.09
N GLU A 717 -16.04 2.75 -36.20
CA GLU A 717 -16.80 1.54 -36.56
C GLU A 717 -15.86 0.36 -36.88
N GLN A 718 -14.82 0.60 -37.67
CA GLN A 718 -13.79 -0.38 -38.00
C GLN A 718 -13.08 -0.87 -36.73
N PHE A 719 -12.75 0.04 -35.82
CA PHE A 719 -12.11 -0.31 -34.56
C PHE A 719 -13.01 -1.17 -33.66
N GLN A 720 -14.30 -0.83 -33.55
CA GLN A 720 -15.27 -1.66 -32.81
C GLN A 720 -15.47 -3.05 -33.42
N GLY A 721 -15.46 -3.15 -34.76
CA GLY A 721 -15.44 -4.43 -35.46
C GLY A 721 -14.21 -5.26 -35.11
N LEU A 722 -13.03 -4.63 -35.15
CA LEU A 722 -11.75 -5.26 -34.84
C LEU A 722 -11.67 -5.74 -33.38
N MET A 723 -12.13 -4.95 -32.41
CA MET A 723 -12.17 -5.34 -30.99
C MET A 723 -12.96 -6.64 -30.78
N ARG A 724 -14.16 -6.75 -31.37
CA ARG A 724 -14.99 -7.95 -31.29
C ARG A 724 -14.30 -9.17 -31.89
N GLN A 725 -13.64 -9.02 -33.03
CA GLN A 725 -12.88 -10.10 -33.66
C GLN A 725 -11.70 -10.55 -32.79
N VAL A 726 -10.96 -9.60 -32.19
CA VAL A 726 -9.87 -9.90 -31.27
C VAL A 726 -10.37 -10.66 -30.04
N ASP A 727 -11.53 -10.30 -29.46
CA ASP A 727 -12.10 -11.03 -28.32
C ASP A 727 -12.41 -12.49 -28.66
N VAL A 728 -13.06 -12.74 -29.80
CA VAL A 728 -13.39 -14.10 -30.25
C VAL A 728 -12.10 -14.93 -30.45
N GLN A 729 -11.11 -14.35 -31.14
CA GLN A 729 -9.83 -15.01 -31.42
C GLN A 729 -9.02 -15.27 -30.15
N TYR A 730 -9.08 -14.37 -29.18
CA TYR A 730 -8.42 -14.54 -27.87
C TYR A 730 -9.02 -15.73 -27.10
N LEU A 731 -10.35 -15.78 -27.02
CA LEU A 731 -11.07 -16.88 -26.35
C LEU A 731 -10.81 -18.22 -27.04
N GLN A 732 -10.84 -18.23 -28.38
CA GLN A 732 -10.53 -19.42 -29.16
C GLN A 732 -9.10 -19.92 -28.85
N LYS A 733 -8.08 -19.05 -28.94
CA LYS A 733 -6.69 -19.40 -28.64
C LYS A 733 -6.53 -19.90 -27.20
N ARG A 734 -7.20 -19.26 -26.23
CA ARG A 734 -7.18 -19.69 -24.83
C ARG A 734 -7.77 -21.09 -24.66
N ASN A 735 -8.92 -21.36 -25.27
CA ASN A 735 -9.57 -22.67 -25.19
C ASN A 735 -8.70 -23.76 -25.84
N GLU A 736 -8.11 -23.49 -27.00
CA GLU A 736 -7.18 -24.41 -27.67
C GLU A 736 -5.97 -24.76 -26.79
N LEU A 737 -5.41 -23.79 -26.07
CA LEU A 737 -4.27 -23.98 -25.16
C LEU A 737 -4.64 -24.73 -23.87
N LEU A 738 -5.92 -24.76 -23.49
CA LEU A 738 -6.41 -25.43 -22.28
C LEU A 738 -6.80 -26.89 -22.49
N VAL A 739 -6.97 -27.33 -23.74
CA VAL A 739 -7.36 -28.71 -24.06
C VAL A 739 -6.42 -29.73 -23.41
N GLU A 740 -5.10 -29.58 -23.60
CA GLU A 740 -4.10 -30.50 -23.05
C GLU A 740 -4.03 -30.45 -21.50
N PRO A 741 -3.90 -29.27 -20.84
CA PRO A 741 -3.96 -29.18 -19.39
C PRO A 741 -5.18 -29.85 -18.77
N TYR A 742 -6.38 -29.64 -19.32
CA TYR A 742 -7.58 -30.30 -18.82
C TYR A 742 -7.58 -31.80 -19.07
N PHE A 743 -7.05 -32.25 -20.20
CA PHE A 743 -6.93 -33.67 -20.46
C PHE A 743 -6.06 -34.36 -19.39
N ILE A 744 -4.93 -33.75 -19.03
CA ILE A 744 -4.01 -34.29 -18.03
C ILE A 744 -4.61 -34.20 -16.62
N ALA A 745 -5.22 -33.07 -16.25
CA ALA A 745 -5.63 -32.82 -14.87
C ALA A 745 -7.05 -33.31 -14.52
N GLU A 746 -7.95 -33.43 -15.49
CA GLU A 746 -9.34 -33.89 -15.28
C GLU A 746 -9.55 -35.29 -15.86
N THR A 747 -9.23 -35.47 -17.15
CA THR A 747 -9.60 -36.67 -17.89
C THR A 747 -8.80 -37.90 -17.46
N LEU A 748 -7.47 -37.80 -17.32
CA LEU A 748 -6.64 -38.95 -16.93
C LEU A 748 -6.91 -39.43 -15.49
N PRO A 749 -7.03 -38.54 -14.47
CA PRO A 749 -7.42 -38.96 -13.13
C PRO A 749 -8.84 -39.54 -13.07
N GLY A 750 -9.78 -39.01 -13.86
CA GLY A 750 -11.12 -39.59 -14.02
C GLY A 750 -11.06 -41.01 -14.56
N LEU A 751 -10.31 -41.21 -15.66
CA LEU A 751 -10.09 -42.53 -16.25
C LEU A 751 -9.45 -43.52 -15.25
N SER A 752 -8.42 -43.07 -14.51
CA SER A 752 -7.78 -43.89 -13.48
C SER A 752 -8.75 -44.30 -12.37
N ARG A 753 -9.58 -43.38 -11.87
CA ARG A 753 -10.60 -43.68 -10.86
C ARG A 753 -11.61 -44.70 -11.37
N THR A 754 -12.15 -44.52 -12.57
CA THR A 754 -13.09 -45.46 -13.18
C THR A 754 -12.48 -46.86 -13.34
N LEU A 755 -11.26 -46.95 -13.86
CA LEU A 755 -10.53 -48.22 -14.02
C LEU A 755 -10.24 -48.92 -12.69
N ASN A 756 -9.97 -48.16 -11.64
CA ASN A 756 -9.76 -48.70 -10.30
C ASN A 756 -11.07 -49.08 -9.60
N ALA A 757 -12.19 -48.42 -9.91
CA ALA A 757 -13.50 -48.74 -9.33
C ALA A 757 -14.08 -50.07 -9.85
N ILE A 758 -13.73 -50.46 -11.09
CA ILE A 758 -14.15 -51.73 -11.69
C ILE A 758 -13.23 -52.92 -11.31
N SER A 759 -12.37 -52.78 -10.30
CA SER A 759 -11.42 -53.83 -9.91
C SER A 759 -11.19 -53.86 -8.39
N PRO A 760 -10.70 -54.98 -7.83
CA PRO A 760 -10.36 -55.08 -6.40
C PRO A 760 -9.27 -54.07 -5.99
N GLU A 761 -9.27 -53.64 -4.72
CA GLU A 761 -8.31 -52.63 -4.21
C GLU A 761 -6.82 -53.00 -4.41
N SER A 762 -6.50 -54.29 -4.51
CA SER A 762 -5.15 -54.80 -4.72
C SER A 762 -4.63 -54.63 -6.16
N ASP A 763 -5.49 -54.38 -7.14
CA ASP A 763 -5.18 -54.47 -8.58
C ASP A 763 -5.36 -53.13 -9.30
N LYS A 764 -4.64 -52.11 -8.81
CA LYS A 764 -4.73 -50.74 -9.35
C LYS A 764 -4.04 -50.60 -10.72
N VAL A 765 -4.70 -49.87 -11.62
CA VAL A 765 -4.13 -49.47 -12.90
C VAL A 765 -2.98 -48.48 -12.70
N ASP A 766 -1.93 -48.60 -13.51
CA ASP A 766 -0.88 -47.60 -13.62
C ASP A 766 -1.08 -46.80 -14.92
N ILE A 767 -1.13 -45.47 -14.81
CA ILE A 767 -1.29 -44.55 -15.93
C ILE A 767 -0.20 -43.49 -15.83
N ALA A 768 0.71 -43.48 -16.80
CA ALA A 768 1.67 -42.42 -17.02
C ALA A 768 1.42 -41.77 -18.37
N TYR A 769 1.96 -40.56 -18.56
CA TYR A 769 1.91 -39.89 -19.86
C TYR A 769 3.25 -39.24 -20.20
N LYS A 770 3.50 -39.10 -21.50
CA LYS A 770 4.66 -38.43 -22.06
C LYS A 770 4.24 -37.53 -23.21
N LYS A 771 4.81 -36.32 -23.26
CA LYS A 771 4.64 -35.43 -24.40
C LYS A 771 5.55 -35.86 -25.55
N LEU A 772 4.99 -35.97 -26.74
CA LEU A 772 5.72 -36.22 -27.98
C LEU A 772 5.82 -34.90 -28.78
N GLY A 773 6.78 -34.85 -29.72
CA GLY A 773 6.91 -33.71 -30.63
C GLY A 773 5.61 -33.44 -31.42
N GLY A 774 5.33 -32.17 -31.70
CA GLY A 774 4.09 -31.76 -32.38
C GLY A 774 2.85 -31.63 -31.47
N GLY A 775 3.01 -31.80 -30.15
CA GLY A 775 1.91 -31.65 -29.18
C GLY A 775 1.04 -32.91 -29.03
N ASN A 776 1.51 -34.05 -29.52
CA ASN A 776 0.86 -35.34 -29.32
C ASN A 776 1.12 -35.86 -27.90
N LEU A 777 0.14 -36.56 -27.33
CA LEU A 777 0.25 -37.16 -26.00
C LEU A 777 0.40 -38.67 -26.13
N SER A 778 1.44 -39.26 -25.55
CA SER A 778 1.57 -40.71 -25.39
C SER A 778 1.12 -41.09 -23.98
N LEU A 779 0.09 -41.94 -23.88
CA LEU A 779 -0.34 -42.55 -22.63
C LEU A 779 0.29 -43.93 -22.50
N GLN A 780 0.87 -44.20 -21.34
CA GLN A 780 1.42 -45.49 -20.97
C GLN A 780 0.53 -46.07 -19.87
N ILE A 781 -0.23 -47.12 -20.21
CA ILE A 781 -1.23 -47.70 -19.32
C ILE A 781 -0.91 -49.17 -19.06
N THR A 782 -0.83 -49.55 -17.79
CA THR A 782 -0.66 -50.95 -17.36
C THR A 782 -1.89 -51.40 -16.59
N VAL A 783 -2.70 -52.25 -17.21
CA VAL A 783 -3.90 -52.85 -16.60
C VAL A 783 -3.57 -54.13 -15.85
N ARG A 784 -4.33 -54.42 -14.79
CA ARG A 784 -4.17 -55.58 -13.92
C ARG A 784 -5.28 -56.63 -14.12
N THR A 785 -6.48 -56.19 -14.46
CA THR A 785 -7.66 -57.06 -14.60
C THR A 785 -8.18 -57.12 -16.04
N LYS A 786 -8.95 -58.16 -16.35
CA LYS A 786 -9.56 -58.33 -17.67
C LYS A 786 -10.61 -57.24 -17.94
N GLU A 787 -11.35 -56.84 -16.91
CA GLU A 787 -12.37 -55.80 -16.95
C GLU A 787 -11.77 -54.43 -17.29
N GLN A 788 -10.60 -54.10 -16.70
CA GLN A 788 -9.84 -52.90 -17.07
C GLN A 788 -9.38 -52.93 -18.53
N SER A 789 -8.89 -54.09 -18.99
CA SER A 789 -8.46 -54.29 -20.37
C SER A 789 -9.61 -54.11 -21.36
N GLU A 790 -10.76 -54.73 -21.12
CA GLU A 790 -11.96 -54.61 -21.95
C GLU A 790 -12.53 -53.18 -21.95
N PHE A 791 -12.45 -52.47 -20.81
CA PHE A 791 -12.85 -51.06 -20.75
C PHE A 791 -11.93 -50.18 -21.61
N LEU A 792 -10.61 -50.30 -21.46
CA LEU A 792 -9.65 -49.55 -22.29
C LEU A 792 -9.79 -49.85 -23.77
N GLN A 793 -10.02 -51.11 -24.15
CA GLN A 793 -10.22 -51.50 -25.54
C GLN A 793 -11.40 -50.72 -26.15
N ARG A 794 -12.51 -50.59 -25.42
CA ARG A 794 -13.68 -49.83 -25.86
C ARG A 794 -13.39 -48.33 -25.89
N VAL A 795 -12.86 -47.78 -24.81
CA VAL A 795 -12.61 -46.33 -24.66
C VAL A 795 -11.65 -45.78 -25.72
N PHE A 796 -10.60 -46.53 -26.04
CA PHE A 796 -9.60 -46.11 -27.02
C PHE A 796 -9.81 -46.72 -28.41
N GLN A 797 -10.84 -47.57 -28.59
CA GLN A 797 -11.14 -48.30 -29.83
C GLN A 797 -9.93 -49.10 -30.33
N LEU A 798 -9.27 -49.82 -29.41
CA LEU A 798 -8.08 -50.60 -29.71
C LEU A 798 -8.46 -51.87 -30.48
N LYS A 799 -7.66 -52.22 -31.50
CA LYS A 799 -7.86 -53.45 -32.30
C LYS A 799 -7.85 -54.73 -31.46
N GLN A 800 -7.09 -54.73 -30.38
CA GLN A 800 -6.98 -55.85 -29.44
C GLN A 800 -7.00 -55.33 -28.00
N PRO A 801 -7.49 -56.13 -27.04
CA PRO A 801 -7.47 -55.77 -25.63
C PRO A 801 -6.02 -55.64 -25.12
N PRO A 802 -5.70 -54.62 -24.29
CA PRO A 802 -4.42 -54.50 -23.60
C PRO A 802 -4.01 -55.78 -22.88
N LYS A 803 -2.74 -56.19 -23.03
CA LYS A 803 -2.20 -57.33 -22.29
C LYS A 803 -2.04 -56.98 -20.80
N LEU A 804 -2.50 -57.87 -19.94
CA LEU A 804 -2.41 -57.70 -18.48
C LEU A 804 -0.96 -57.58 -18.02
N ASN A 805 -0.71 -56.74 -17.01
CA ASN A 805 0.59 -56.51 -16.39
C ASN A 805 1.69 -56.06 -17.36
N SER A 806 1.32 -55.50 -18.52
CA SER A 806 2.24 -54.97 -19.51
C SER A 806 1.85 -53.56 -19.92
N VAL A 807 2.86 -52.73 -20.19
CA VAL A 807 2.64 -51.34 -20.63
C VAL A 807 2.03 -51.36 -22.03
N THR A 808 0.85 -50.75 -22.15
CA THR A 808 0.22 -50.43 -23.43
C THR A 808 0.42 -48.96 -23.72
N GLU A 809 1.02 -48.65 -24.87
CA GLU A 809 1.25 -47.27 -25.31
C GLU A 809 0.12 -46.83 -26.25
N ILE A 810 -0.53 -45.70 -25.94
CA ILE A 810 -1.62 -45.12 -26.72
C ILE A 810 -1.26 -43.68 -27.07
N THR A 811 -1.01 -43.43 -28.36
CA THR A 811 -0.76 -42.06 -28.86
C THR A 811 -2.07 -41.37 -29.20
N ILE A 812 -2.29 -40.20 -28.62
CA ILE A 812 -3.43 -39.32 -28.87
C ILE A 812 -2.91 -38.10 -29.64
N PRO A 813 -3.30 -37.94 -30.92
CA PRO A 813 -3.00 -36.74 -31.69
C PRO A 813 -3.56 -35.48 -31.03
N LYS A 814 -2.82 -34.37 -31.06
CA LYS A 814 -3.23 -33.08 -30.48
C LYS A 814 -4.65 -32.68 -30.89
N GLU A 815 -4.96 -32.81 -32.19
CA GLU A 815 -6.25 -32.41 -32.78
C GLU A 815 -7.42 -33.28 -32.29
N SER A 816 -7.14 -34.49 -31.81
CA SER A 816 -8.15 -35.41 -31.28
C SER A 816 -8.36 -35.27 -29.76
N LEU A 817 -7.53 -34.50 -29.06
CA LEU A 817 -7.66 -34.34 -27.61
C LEU A 817 -9.04 -33.81 -27.16
N PRO A 818 -9.68 -32.83 -27.84
CA PRO A 818 -11.01 -32.35 -27.43
C PRO A 818 -12.07 -33.45 -27.51
N SER A 819 -12.21 -34.11 -28.66
CA SER A 819 -13.19 -35.17 -28.85
C SER A 819 -12.90 -36.40 -27.98
N ARG A 820 -11.61 -36.71 -27.75
CA ARG A 820 -11.21 -37.80 -26.85
C ARG A 820 -11.53 -37.47 -25.39
N LYS A 821 -11.39 -36.21 -24.95
CA LYS A 821 -11.81 -35.77 -23.61
C LYS A 821 -13.30 -36.07 -23.39
N GLU A 822 -14.16 -35.62 -24.30
CA GLU A 822 -15.60 -35.82 -24.21
C GLU A 822 -15.98 -37.30 -24.21
N TYR A 823 -15.38 -38.08 -25.10
CA TYR A 823 -15.64 -39.51 -25.19
C TYR A 823 -15.24 -40.29 -23.93
N ILE A 824 -14.05 -40.01 -23.38
CA ILE A 824 -13.59 -40.66 -22.13
C ILE A 824 -14.50 -40.27 -20.97
N ALA A 825 -14.88 -38.99 -20.86
CA ALA A 825 -15.77 -38.51 -19.80
C ALA A 825 -17.16 -39.17 -19.87
N ALA A 826 -17.74 -39.28 -21.07
CA ALA A 826 -19.00 -39.98 -21.28
C ALA A 826 -18.91 -41.47 -20.94
N ALA A 827 -17.83 -42.14 -21.35
CA ALA A 827 -17.61 -43.56 -21.05
C ALA A 827 -17.47 -43.81 -19.54
N CYS A 828 -16.76 -42.93 -18.81
CA CYS A 828 -16.64 -43.01 -17.35
C CYS A 828 -17.99 -42.81 -16.65
N SER A 829 -18.77 -41.81 -17.07
CA SER A 829 -20.09 -41.49 -16.48
C SER A 829 -21.11 -42.62 -16.66
N SER A 830 -21.00 -43.37 -17.76
CA SER A 830 -21.89 -44.50 -18.07
C SER A 830 -21.74 -45.68 -17.11
N LEU A 831 -20.61 -45.77 -16.39
CA LEU A 831 -20.35 -46.79 -15.38
C LEU A 831 -20.75 -46.35 -13.96
N GLU A 832 -20.82 -45.04 -13.70
CA GLU A 832 -21.17 -44.48 -12.39
C GLU A 832 -22.68 -44.39 -12.15
N SER A 833 -23.52 -44.59 -13.18
CA SER A 833 -24.99 -44.60 -13.06
C SER A 833 -25.48 -46.00 -12.62
N PRO A 834 -26.01 -46.17 -11.39
CA PRO A 834 -26.48 -47.46 -10.92
C PRO A 834 -27.97 -47.62 -11.25
N GLU A 835 -28.29 -48.06 -12.47
CA GLU A 835 -29.56 -48.78 -12.71
C GLU A 835 -29.27 -50.17 -13.26
N ARG A 836 -28.90 -51.05 -12.32
CA ARG A 836 -29.27 -52.46 -12.40
C ARG A 836 -30.76 -52.58 -12.09
N THR A 837 -31.60 -52.56 -13.11
CA THR A 837 -32.88 -53.30 -13.06
C THR A 837 -32.83 -54.40 -14.12
N ARG A 838 -32.89 -55.62 -13.60
CA ARG A 838 -33.02 -56.86 -14.36
C ARG A 838 -34.24 -56.80 -15.28
N GLY A 839 -34.05 -57.25 -16.51
CA GLY A 839 -35.04 -58.04 -17.25
C GLY A 839 -36.23 -57.29 -17.83
N SER A 840 -36.06 -56.74 -19.02
CA SER A 840 -37.12 -56.73 -20.03
C SER A 840 -36.50 -56.44 -21.41
N THR A 841 -36.62 -57.42 -22.29
CA THR A 841 -36.44 -57.28 -23.73
C THR A 841 -37.33 -56.15 -24.26
N VAL A 842 -36.73 -55.08 -24.78
CA VAL A 842 -37.41 -54.19 -25.72
C VAL A 842 -36.48 -53.94 -26.90
N ASN A 843 -36.88 -54.49 -28.05
CA ASN A 843 -36.37 -54.17 -29.37
C ASN A 843 -36.57 -52.68 -29.64
N ILE A 844 -35.54 -51.99 -30.13
CA ILE A 844 -35.73 -50.74 -30.87
C ILE A 844 -34.94 -50.86 -32.18
N ARG A 845 -35.68 -51.13 -33.26
CA ARG A 845 -35.28 -50.86 -34.64
C ARG A 845 -35.27 -49.35 -34.86
N GLU A 846 -34.32 -48.92 -35.67
CA GLU A 846 -34.27 -47.62 -36.36
C GLU A 846 -35.64 -47.19 -36.89
N VAL A 847 -35.95 -45.89 -36.82
CA VAL A 847 -36.30 -45.06 -37.99
C VAL A 847 -35.94 -43.60 -37.70
N VAL A 848 -35.24 -43.01 -38.67
CA VAL A 848 -34.90 -41.60 -38.87
C VAL A 848 -36.11 -40.90 -39.50
N GLU A 849 -36.50 -39.70 -39.03
CA GLU A 849 -36.66 -38.45 -39.83
C GLU A 849 -37.50 -37.36 -39.13
N PRO A 850 -37.32 -36.08 -39.52
CA PRO A 850 -37.57 -34.89 -38.71
C PRO A 850 -38.89 -34.19 -39.04
N VAL A 851 -39.44 -33.39 -38.12
CA VAL A 851 -40.45 -32.37 -38.44
C VAL A 851 -40.25 -31.12 -37.60
N ASN A 852 -40.31 -29.99 -38.31
CA ASN A 852 -40.21 -28.60 -37.89
C ASN A 852 -41.50 -28.07 -37.22
N GLU A 853 -41.33 -26.95 -36.52
CA GLU A 853 -42.24 -25.81 -36.35
C GLU A 853 -43.34 -25.78 -35.24
N THR A 854 -43.10 -24.83 -34.31
CA THR A 854 -43.99 -23.74 -33.85
C THR A 854 -44.96 -23.88 -32.65
N SER A 855 -44.96 -22.76 -31.90
CA SER A 855 -46.01 -22.13 -31.07
C SER A 855 -45.96 -22.28 -29.54
N GLU A 856 -45.58 -21.15 -28.93
CA GLU A 856 -46.26 -20.38 -27.87
C GLU A 856 -46.79 -20.99 -26.55
N ASP A 857 -46.46 -20.24 -25.49
CA ASP A 857 -47.17 -19.99 -24.23
C ASP A 857 -47.38 -21.12 -23.20
N SER A 858 -46.73 -20.99 -22.05
CA SER A 858 -47.35 -20.36 -20.87
C SER A 858 -46.50 -20.46 -19.60
N LYS A 859 -46.80 -19.52 -18.69
CA LYS A 859 -46.20 -19.18 -17.40
C LYS A 859 -46.28 -20.31 -16.35
N GLU A 860 -45.29 -20.43 -15.47
CA GLU A 860 -45.36 -20.03 -14.05
C GLU A 860 -44.20 -20.56 -13.19
N LYS A 861 -43.65 -19.65 -12.36
CA LYS A 861 -43.18 -19.79 -10.95
C LYS A 861 -42.62 -21.16 -10.52
N GLY A 862 -41.37 -21.29 -10.06
CA GLY A 862 -40.79 -20.53 -8.96
C GLY A 862 -40.81 -21.39 -7.68
N ASN A 863 -39.67 -21.99 -7.32
CA ASN A 863 -39.22 -22.26 -5.95
C ASN A 863 -37.93 -23.10 -5.96
N PHE A 864 -36.81 -22.48 -5.56
CA PHE A 864 -35.60 -23.19 -5.13
C PHE A 864 -35.17 -22.62 -3.77
N GLN A 865 -35.18 -23.47 -2.76
CA GLN A 865 -34.46 -23.35 -1.49
C GLN A 865 -33.90 -24.74 -1.17
N TYR A 866 -32.63 -24.98 -1.49
CA TYR A 866 -31.49 -25.18 -0.57
C TYR A 866 -30.25 -25.57 -1.36
#